data_AF-A0A6A6M0N5-F1
#
_entry.id   AF-A0A6A6M0N5-F1
#
_cell.length_a   1.000
_cell.length_b   1.000
_cell.length_c   1.000
_cell.angle_alpha   90.00
_cell.angle_beta   90.00
_cell.angle_gamma   90.00
#
_symmetry.space_group_name_H-M   'P 1'
#
loop_
_entity.id
_entity.type
_entity.pdbx_description
1 polymer ?
#
loop_
_entity_poly.entity_id
_entity_poly.type
_entity_poly.pdbx_seq_one_letter_code
_entity_poly.pdbx_strand_id
1 'polypeptide(L)'
;MEEKLISRLESAVARLEALSVSAFRDRGVADFGGADVTVDPSIVAFDDLLGQFFGRVSAAAEKIGGQVLEVTKIVQEAFRVQKELLVKAKQTQKPDLAELAEFLKPLNEVIMKANAMTEGRRSDFFNHLKSAADSLTALAWIAYTGKDCGMSMPIAHVEESWQMAEFYNNKILVEYKSKDPNHVEWAKAMKELYLPGLRDYVKSHYPLGPTWGVSGKAPASAPSKAPAPPPPPPASLFSAESSQPSSSKPKEGMAAVFQEINTSKSVTAGLRKVTADMKTKNRADRTGVVGTSEKEGRTSSPSFSKAGPPKLELQMGRKWVVENQIGRKNLVIDDCDAKQSVYVFGCKDSVLQIQGKVNNKQLTNALRWELYLRLDVVAACEIVNCSGVEVQCQENSVIWKEGEEAGSQSFIGINYGLVADNLPPPAATAKLLQSTAIQKVRLYGADPAVLKALANTGIGIVIGAGNGDIPALASDPNSATQWVNSNVLPYYPASNIILITIGNEVVLSGDQNLISQLLSAMQNMENALNAASLGGKIKVSTVHSMAVLSQSDPPSSGLFNPSYQDTMRGLLQFQRDNGSPLAINPYPFFAYQSDPDQRPWLSACFNPTPDESTRATGLRLACELQVDAVRSALNALGFKDIEILVAETGWPYRGDSNEVGPSIENARAYNGNLIAHLRSLVGTPLMPGKSVDTYLFAIYDEDLKPGPASERAFGLFKPDLSMTYDVGLSKSSSLTPSTPQTPASPSVKPTGAGWCMPKAGVSDAQLQGSLDYACGQGIDCSPIQPGGACFEPNTLVSHAAFAMNLYYQTSGKNPWDCDFSQTATLTSNNPSNLSFTSAFF
;
A
#
# COMPACT_ATOMS: atom_id res chain seq x y z
N MET A 1 -10.87 46.46 -38.93
CA MET A 1 -11.74 45.27 -38.72
C MET A 1 -11.99 45.02 -37.23
N GLU A 2 -11.13 45.54 -36.33
CA GLU A 2 -11.24 45.36 -34.88
C GLU A 2 -12.27 46.28 -34.18
N GLU A 3 -12.43 47.55 -34.58
CA GLU A 3 -13.42 48.44 -33.93
C GLU A 3 -14.87 47.96 -34.07
N LYS A 4 -15.22 47.38 -35.23
CA LYS A 4 -16.55 46.78 -35.43
C LYS A 4 -16.75 45.51 -34.60
N LEU A 5 -15.68 44.81 -34.23
CA LEU A 5 -15.76 43.63 -33.38
C LEU A 5 -15.92 44.05 -31.92
N ILE A 6 -15.14 45.04 -31.48
CA ILE A 6 -15.20 45.63 -30.13
C ILE A 6 -16.57 46.24 -29.88
N SER A 7 -17.09 47.06 -30.81
CA SER A 7 -18.43 47.64 -30.70
C SER A 7 -19.56 46.59 -30.64
N ARG A 8 -19.39 45.44 -31.32
CA ARG A 8 -20.33 44.32 -31.26
C ARG A 8 -20.25 43.57 -29.93
N LEU A 9 -19.06 43.43 -29.37
CA LEU A 9 -18.83 42.83 -28.05
C LEU A 9 -19.38 43.73 -26.93
N GLU A 10 -19.11 45.02 -26.98
CA GLU A 10 -19.66 46.00 -26.02
C GLU A 10 -21.19 46.06 -26.09
N SER A 11 -21.77 45.99 -27.30
CA SER A 11 -23.23 45.93 -27.46
C SER A 11 -23.83 44.60 -26.99
N ALA A 12 -23.09 43.49 -27.08
CA ALA A 12 -23.53 42.20 -26.54
C ALA A 12 -23.46 42.17 -25.00
N VAL A 13 -22.41 42.76 -24.41
CA VAL A 13 -22.26 42.91 -22.96
C VAL A 13 -23.36 43.82 -22.40
N ALA A 14 -23.63 44.97 -23.02
CA ALA A 14 -24.72 45.85 -22.60
C ALA A 14 -26.12 45.20 -22.68
N ARG A 15 -26.33 44.28 -23.63
CA ARG A 15 -27.58 43.50 -23.74
C ARG A 15 -27.69 42.41 -22.67
N LEU A 16 -26.58 41.78 -22.31
CA LEU A 16 -26.51 40.80 -21.22
C LEU A 16 -26.71 41.46 -19.85
N GLU A 17 -26.15 42.65 -19.64
CA GLU A 17 -26.38 43.46 -18.44
C GLU A 17 -27.83 43.97 -18.35
N ALA A 18 -28.44 44.38 -19.48
CA ALA A 18 -29.84 44.76 -19.49
C ALA A 18 -30.79 43.59 -19.18
N LEU A 19 -30.44 42.37 -19.60
CA LEU A 19 -31.20 41.15 -19.29
C LEU A 19 -31.08 40.78 -17.81
N SER A 20 -29.90 40.94 -17.19
CA SER A 20 -29.72 40.67 -15.76
C SER A 20 -30.47 41.67 -14.87
N VAL A 21 -30.56 42.95 -15.28
CA VAL A 21 -31.28 43.99 -14.53
C VAL A 21 -32.81 43.88 -14.68
N SER A 22 -33.30 43.34 -15.79
CA SER A 22 -34.75 43.19 -16.04
C SER A 22 -35.40 42.04 -15.25
N ALA A 23 -34.64 41.04 -14.84
CA ALA A 23 -35.16 39.87 -14.11
C ALA A 23 -35.44 40.14 -12.62
N PHE A 24 -34.99 41.28 -12.06
CA PHE A 24 -35.11 41.60 -10.63
C PHE A 24 -36.23 42.58 -10.26
N ARG A 25 -37.12 42.95 -11.19
CA ARG A 25 -38.07 44.06 -10.98
C ARG A 25 -39.55 43.72 -10.81
N ASP A 26 -39.91 42.47 -10.48
CA ASP A 26 -41.31 42.17 -10.17
C ASP A 26 -41.49 41.22 -8.97
N ARG A 27 -41.44 41.79 -7.75
CA ARG A 27 -42.48 41.67 -6.70
C ARG A 27 -42.07 42.34 -5.37
N GLY A 28 -42.76 43.45 -5.08
CA GLY A 28 -43.39 43.80 -3.79
C GLY A 28 -42.59 43.70 -2.49
N VAL A 29 -42.25 44.87 -1.93
CA VAL A 29 -41.57 45.15 -0.66
C VAL A 29 -42.31 44.62 0.59
N ALA A 30 -41.54 44.05 1.52
CA ALA A 30 -41.68 44.32 2.96
C ALA A 30 -40.28 44.50 3.57
N ASP A 31 -40.05 45.68 4.12
CA ASP A 31 -38.83 46.19 4.76
C ASP A 31 -38.43 45.36 5.99
N PHE A 32 -37.18 44.88 6.07
CA PHE A 32 -36.36 44.71 7.30
C PHE A 32 -34.91 44.31 6.94
N GLY A 33 -33.97 45.26 7.06
CA GLY A 33 -32.53 45.11 7.35
C GLY A 33 -31.73 43.85 6.95
N GLY A 34 -31.73 43.42 5.67
CA GLY A 34 -30.99 42.22 5.22
C GLY A 34 -30.14 42.36 3.94
N ALA A 35 -30.00 43.55 3.37
CA ALA A 35 -29.47 43.74 2.00
C ALA A 35 -27.95 43.56 1.83
N ASP A 36 -27.17 43.44 2.90
CA ASP A 36 -25.69 43.43 2.83
C ASP A 36 -25.08 42.02 2.66
N VAL A 37 -25.85 40.95 2.94
CA VAL A 37 -25.36 39.55 2.89
C VAL A 37 -25.52 38.91 1.50
N THR A 38 -26.42 39.43 0.64
CA THR A 38 -26.62 38.95 -0.73
C THR A 38 -25.58 39.44 -1.74
N VAL A 39 -24.65 40.30 -1.31
CA VAL A 39 -23.53 40.82 -2.12
C VAL A 39 -22.19 40.17 -1.72
N ASP A 40 -22.21 39.23 -0.77
CA ASP A 40 -21.00 38.56 -0.31
C ASP A 40 -20.35 37.74 -1.45
N PRO A 41 -19.06 37.95 -1.76
CA PRO A 41 -18.39 37.28 -2.88
C PRO A 41 -18.46 35.75 -2.83
N SER A 42 -18.50 35.15 -1.64
CA SER A 42 -18.67 33.69 -1.51
C SER A 42 -20.09 33.23 -1.83
N ILE A 43 -21.11 34.01 -1.52
CA ILE A 43 -22.50 33.66 -1.89
C ILE A 43 -22.74 33.83 -3.39
N VAL A 44 -22.17 34.88 -3.98
CA VAL A 44 -22.21 35.10 -5.44
C VAL A 44 -21.47 33.98 -6.19
N ALA A 45 -20.27 33.60 -5.74
CA ALA A 45 -19.53 32.49 -6.34
C ALA A 45 -20.26 31.14 -6.23
N PHE A 46 -21.09 30.95 -5.20
CA PHE A 46 -21.95 29.78 -5.10
C PHE A 46 -23.08 29.82 -6.13
N ASP A 47 -23.67 30.98 -6.38
CA ASP A 47 -24.65 31.13 -7.48
C ASP A 47 -24.04 30.85 -8.85
N ASP A 48 -22.81 31.31 -9.08
CA ASP A 48 -22.05 31.03 -10.31
C ASP A 48 -21.77 29.53 -10.47
N LEU A 49 -21.37 28.84 -9.39
CA LEU A 49 -21.24 27.38 -9.36
C LEU A 49 -22.54 26.71 -9.79
N LEU A 50 -23.68 27.10 -9.21
CA LEU A 50 -24.97 26.50 -9.55
C LEU A 50 -25.34 26.78 -11.01
N GLY A 51 -25.16 28.02 -11.47
CA GLY A 51 -25.42 28.41 -12.85
C GLY A 51 -24.56 27.67 -13.86
N GLN A 52 -23.28 27.45 -13.54
CA GLN A 52 -22.32 26.80 -14.42
C GLN A 52 -22.55 25.29 -14.56
N PHE A 53 -22.79 24.60 -13.44
CA PHE A 53 -22.79 23.13 -13.42
C PHE A 53 -24.19 22.51 -13.47
N PHE A 54 -25.18 23.05 -12.74
CA PHE A 54 -26.51 22.42 -12.70
C PHE A 54 -27.27 22.49 -14.01
N GLY A 55 -27.03 23.50 -14.86
CA GLY A 55 -27.66 23.59 -16.17
C GLY A 55 -27.44 22.33 -17.02
N ARG A 56 -26.23 21.75 -16.96
CA ARG A 56 -25.89 20.52 -17.69
C ARG A 56 -26.50 19.27 -17.06
N VAL A 57 -26.41 19.15 -15.73
CA VAL A 57 -26.97 18.02 -14.99
C VAL A 57 -28.49 17.95 -15.20
N SER A 58 -29.20 19.06 -15.04
CA SER A 58 -30.65 19.14 -15.20
C SER A 58 -31.10 18.88 -16.63
N ALA A 59 -30.41 19.44 -17.64
CA ALA A 59 -30.74 19.19 -19.04
C ALA A 59 -30.56 17.72 -19.44
N ALA A 60 -29.54 17.04 -18.91
CA ALA A 60 -29.36 15.60 -19.12
C ALA A 60 -30.46 14.79 -18.41
N ALA A 61 -30.78 15.15 -17.16
CA ALA A 61 -31.81 14.48 -16.38
C ALA A 61 -33.22 14.64 -16.98
N GLU A 62 -33.55 15.80 -17.56
CA GLU A 62 -34.83 16.05 -18.23
C GLU A 62 -35.02 15.16 -19.46
N LYS A 63 -33.94 14.89 -20.20
CA LYS A 63 -33.96 13.98 -21.36
C LYS A 63 -34.10 12.52 -20.96
N ILE A 64 -33.54 12.13 -19.81
CA ILE A 64 -33.66 10.79 -19.24
C ILE A 64 -35.07 10.57 -18.65
N GLY A 65 -35.56 11.55 -17.89
CA GLY A 65 -36.86 11.50 -17.22
C GLY A 65 -36.91 10.55 -16.01
N GLY A 66 -38.12 10.31 -15.53
CA GLY A 66 -38.40 9.36 -14.44
C GLY A 66 -37.64 9.66 -13.14
N GLN A 67 -37.19 8.59 -12.47
CA GLN A 67 -36.53 8.69 -11.17
C GLN A 67 -35.17 9.42 -11.22
N VAL A 68 -34.52 9.47 -12.38
CA VAL A 68 -33.26 10.22 -12.55
C VAL A 68 -33.52 11.73 -12.50
N LEU A 69 -34.62 12.21 -13.11
CA LEU A 69 -35.03 13.60 -12.99
C LEU A 69 -35.45 13.95 -11.56
N GLU A 70 -36.18 13.07 -10.89
CA GLU A 70 -36.61 13.26 -9.51
C GLU A 70 -35.43 13.40 -8.55
N VAL A 71 -34.46 12.47 -8.59
CA VAL A 71 -33.28 12.54 -7.71
C VAL A 71 -32.40 13.75 -8.04
N THR A 72 -32.29 14.14 -9.31
CA THR A 72 -31.55 15.34 -9.72
C THR A 72 -32.14 16.61 -9.11
N LYS A 73 -33.47 16.71 -9.05
CA LYS A 73 -34.16 17.83 -8.37
C LYS A 73 -33.87 17.86 -6.87
N ILE A 74 -33.75 16.70 -6.23
CA ILE A 74 -33.35 16.60 -4.82
C ILE A 74 -31.90 17.09 -4.64
N VAL A 75 -30.99 16.74 -5.55
CA VAL A 75 -29.61 17.24 -5.52
C VAL A 75 -29.57 18.77 -5.67
N GLN A 76 -30.33 19.32 -6.62
CA GLN A 76 -30.44 20.77 -6.78
C GLN A 76 -30.99 21.46 -5.53
N GLU A 77 -32.00 20.86 -4.90
CA GLU A 77 -32.57 21.35 -3.64
C GLU A 77 -31.55 21.33 -2.49
N ALA A 78 -30.72 20.28 -2.40
CA ALA A 78 -29.71 20.17 -1.36
C ALA A 78 -28.67 21.29 -1.45
N PHE A 79 -28.22 21.62 -2.66
CA PHE A 79 -27.31 22.75 -2.89
C PHE A 79 -28.00 24.10 -2.59
N ARG A 80 -29.28 24.26 -2.94
CA ARG A 80 -30.05 25.45 -2.59
C ARG A 80 -30.13 25.64 -1.07
N VAL A 81 -30.42 24.57 -0.33
CA VAL A 81 -30.44 24.57 1.14
C VAL A 81 -29.06 24.87 1.71
N GLN A 82 -27.99 24.31 1.13
CA GLN A 82 -26.62 24.62 1.55
C GLN A 82 -26.30 26.10 1.40
N LYS A 83 -26.71 26.75 0.30
CA LYS A 83 -26.57 28.20 0.11
C LYS A 83 -27.28 28.98 1.23
N GLU A 84 -28.52 28.62 1.55
CA GLU A 84 -29.28 29.28 2.62
C GLU A 84 -28.59 29.13 3.98
N LEU A 85 -28.01 27.95 4.26
CA LEU A 85 -27.21 27.73 5.45
C LEU A 85 -25.94 28.59 5.46
N LEU A 86 -25.23 28.74 4.35
CA LEU A 86 -24.06 29.63 4.28
C LEU A 86 -24.41 31.11 4.52
N VAL A 87 -25.54 31.58 3.98
CA VAL A 87 -26.07 32.93 4.26
C VAL A 87 -26.41 33.07 5.74
N LYS A 88 -27.08 32.06 6.32
CA LYS A 88 -27.46 32.05 7.74
C LYS A 88 -26.25 31.98 8.67
N ALA A 89 -25.21 31.24 8.32
CA ALA A 89 -23.97 31.13 9.10
C ALA A 89 -23.33 32.50 9.30
N LYS A 90 -23.28 33.34 8.25
CA LYS A 90 -22.74 34.71 8.31
C LYS A 90 -23.54 35.63 9.24
N GLN A 91 -24.80 35.31 9.52
CA GLN A 91 -25.70 36.09 10.38
C GLN A 91 -25.83 35.52 11.81
N THR A 92 -25.27 34.33 12.06
CA THR A 92 -25.41 33.60 13.33
C THR A 92 -24.06 33.49 14.02
N GLN A 93 -24.04 33.56 15.35
CA GLN A 93 -22.85 33.20 16.11
C GLN A 93 -22.53 31.71 15.92
N LYS A 94 -21.24 31.34 15.98
CA LYS A 94 -20.81 29.94 15.88
C LYS A 94 -21.59 29.09 16.90
N PRO A 95 -22.42 28.13 16.46
CA PRO A 95 -23.23 27.32 17.34
C PRO A 95 -22.38 26.33 18.12
N ASP A 96 -22.86 25.92 19.30
CA ASP A 96 -22.33 24.74 19.98
C ASP A 96 -22.71 23.43 19.26
N LEU A 97 -22.25 22.26 19.74
CA LEU A 97 -22.52 20.98 19.06
C LEU A 97 -24.02 20.66 18.93
N ALA A 98 -24.84 21.05 19.92
CA ALA A 98 -26.27 20.75 19.92
C ALA A 98 -27.02 21.72 18.98
N GLU A 99 -26.62 22.98 18.98
CA GLU A 99 -27.16 24.01 18.09
C GLU A 99 -26.75 23.78 16.63
N LEU A 100 -25.55 23.21 16.39
CA LEU A 100 -25.07 22.86 15.05
C LEU A 100 -25.93 21.76 14.41
N ALA A 101 -26.39 20.80 15.20
CA ALA A 101 -27.30 19.75 14.74
C ALA A 101 -28.63 20.34 14.23
N GLU A 102 -29.22 21.27 14.98
CA GLU A 102 -30.46 21.96 14.56
C GLU A 102 -30.21 22.89 13.37
N PHE A 103 -29.02 23.49 13.29
CA PHE A 103 -28.61 24.30 12.15
C PHE A 103 -28.56 23.50 10.84
N LEU A 104 -28.03 22.27 10.88
CA LEU A 104 -27.84 21.41 9.71
C LEU A 104 -29.08 20.59 9.32
N LYS A 105 -30.10 20.57 10.18
CA LYS A 105 -31.34 19.80 9.99
C LYS A 105 -31.99 19.97 8.61
N PRO A 106 -32.11 21.19 8.01
CA PRO A 106 -32.69 21.33 6.69
C PRO A 106 -31.93 20.56 5.61
N LEU A 107 -30.59 20.50 5.69
CA LEU A 107 -29.76 19.75 4.74
C LEU A 107 -29.94 18.24 4.97
N ASN A 108 -29.95 17.79 6.22
CA ASN A 108 -30.16 16.39 6.58
C ASN A 108 -31.52 15.87 6.08
N GLU A 109 -32.59 16.66 6.15
CA GLU A 109 -33.90 16.28 5.62
C GLU A 109 -33.87 16.04 4.11
N VAL A 110 -33.10 16.82 3.35
CA VAL A 110 -32.95 16.63 1.90
C VAL A 110 -32.11 15.38 1.59
N ILE A 111 -31.03 15.15 2.36
CA ILE A 111 -30.22 13.92 2.25
C ILE A 111 -31.09 12.68 2.51
N MET A 112 -31.93 12.71 3.54
CA MET A 112 -32.85 11.61 3.84
C MET A 112 -33.87 11.36 2.73
N LYS A 113 -34.36 12.42 2.05
CA LYS A 113 -35.21 12.26 0.86
C LYS A 113 -34.50 11.53 -0.28
N ALA A 114 -33.23 11.83 -0.53
CA ALA A 114 -32.43 11.12 -1.54
C ALA A 114 -32.19 9.65 -1.16
N ASN A 115 -31.81 9.39 0.10
CA ASN A 115 -31.59 8.03 0.60
C ASN A 115 -32.84 7.16 0.54
N ALA A 116 -34.01 7.71 0.87
CA ALA A 116 -35.29 7.00 0.78
C ALA A 116 -35.62 6.53 -0.64
N MET A 117 -35.14 7.22 -1.69
CA MET A 117 -35.29 6.76 -3.08
C MET A 117 -34.47 5.51 -3.40
N THR A 118 -33.46 5.19 -2.59
CA THR A 118 -32.58 4.03 -2.77
C THR A 118 -33.05 2.79 -2.00
N GLU A 119 -34.04 2.95 -1.10
CA GLU A 119 -34.57 1.88 -0.25
C GLU A 119 -35.67 1.06 -0.96
N GLY A 120 -35.81 -0.20 -0.56
CA GLY A 120 -36.85 -1.10 -1.08
C GLY A 120 -36.46 -1.87 -2.34
N ARG A 121 -37.42 -2.06 -3.26
CA ARG A 121 -37.19 -2.86 -4.47
C ARG A 121 -36.24 -2.12 -5.41
N ARG A 122 -35.17 -2.80 -5.81
CA ARG A 122 -34.11 -2.24 -6.68
C ARG A 122 -34.70 -1.66 -7.97
N SER A 123 -34.56 -0.34 -8.13
CA SER A 123 -34.93 0.43 -9.32
C SER A 123 -34.02 0.10 -10.52
N ASP A 124 -34.53 0.23 -11.73
CA ASP A 124 -33.74 0.18 -12.97
C ASP A 124 -32.71 1.32 -13.06
N PHE A 125 -32.94 2.42 -12.33
CA PHE A 125 -32.02 3.55 -12.21
C PHE A 125 -31.24 3.56 -10.89
N PHE A 126 -31.13 2.41 -10.21
CA PHE A 126 -30.48 2.31 -8.90
C PHE A 126 -29.08 2.97 -8.85
N ASN A 127 -28.27 2.81 -9.90
CA ASN A 127 -26.94 3.43 -9.96
C ASN A 127 -27.01 4.98 -9.95
N HIS A 128 -28.01 5.59 -10.62
CA HIS A 128 -28.23 7.04 -10.61
C HIS A 128 -28.70 7.53 -9.25
N LEU A 129 -29.67 6.82 -8.68
CA LEU A 129 -30.22 7.14 -7.36
C LEU A 129 -29.15 7.06 -6.28
N LYS A 130 -28.33 6.00 -6.31
CA LYS A 130 -27.27 5.80 -5.34
C LYS A 130 -26.12 6.79 -5.52
N SER A 131 -25.72 7.08 -6.76
CA SER A 131 -24.72 8.11 -7.05
C SER A 131 -25.16 9.49 -6.54
N ALA A 132 -26.42 9.88 -6.80
CA ALA A 132 -26.97 11.15 -6.34
C ALA A 132 -27.17 11.22 -4.82
N ALA A 133 -27.59 10.12 -4.18
CA ALA A 133 -27.76 10.08 -2.72
C ALA A 133 -26.42 10.16 -1.99
N ASP A 134 -25.43 9.38 -2.43
CA ASP A 134 -24.10 9.35 -1.82
C ASP A 134 -23.36 10.67 -2.06
N SER A 135 -23.60 11.35 -3.18
CA SER A 135 -22.91 12.63 -3.47
C SER A 135 -23.34 13.76 -2.53
N LEU A 136 -24.51 13.68 -1.89
CA LEU A 136 -24.96 14.71 -0.94
C LEU A 136 -24.15 14.74 0.36
N THR A 137 -23.45 13.65 0.70
CA THR A 137 -22.54 13.62 1.86
C THR A 137 -21.43 14.66 1.76
N ALA A 138 -21.01 15.01 0.54
CA ALA A 138 -20.02 16.05 0.32
C ALA A 138 -20.50 17.42 0.82
N LEU A 139 -21.81 17.69 0.87
CA LEU A 139 -22.34 18.98 1.34
C LEU A 139 -22.21 19.15 2.86
N ALA A 140 -21.90 18.08 3.60
CA ALA A 140 -21.71 18.12 5.04
C ALA A 140 -20.42 18.84 5.49
N TRP A 141 -19.57 19.30 4.56
CA TRP A 141 -18.38 20.09 4.89
C TRP A 141 -18.69 21.35 5.73
N ILE A 142 -19.91 21.88 5.63
CA ILE A 142 -20.38 23.02 6.45
C ILE A 142 -20.52 22.69 7.93
N ALA A 143 -20.42 21.42 8.32
CA ALA A 143 -20.37 21.00 9.72
C ALA A 143 -18.97 21.19 10.34
N TYR A 144 -17.94 21.46 9.53
CA TYR A 144 -16.57 21.63 10.02
C TYR A 144 -16.45 22.82 10.97
N THR A 145 -16.10 22.53 12.23
CA THR A 145 -15.95 23.54 13.29
C THR A 145 -14.50 23.72 13.76
N GLY A 146 -13.54 23.04 13.15
CA GLY A 146 -12.11 23.08 13.49
C GLY A 146 -11.46 21.70 13.41
N LYS A 147 -10.14 21.64 13.58
CA LYS A 147 -9.37 20.39 13.41
C LYS A 147 -9.78 19.28 14.40
N ASP A 148 -10.31 19.66 15.56
CA ASP A 148 -10.67 18.73 16.63
C ASP A 148 -12.11 18.21 16.54
N CYS A 149 -12.88 18.61 15.50
CA CYS A 149 -14.28 18.21 15.38
C CYS A 149 -14.52 16.81 14.79
N GLY A 150 -13.44 16.06 14.51
CA GLY A 150 -13.52 14.69 14.00
C GLY A 150 -13.95 14.56 12.53
N MET A 151 -13.99 15.67 11.78
CA MET A 151 -14.17 15.67 10.33
C MET A 151 -12.90 16.08 9.61
N SER A 152 -12.69 15.56 8.40
CA SER A 152 -11.61 16.00 7.53
C SER A 152 -11.78 17.48 7.14
N MET A 153 -10.69 18.09 6.70
CA MET A 153 -10.72 19.49 6.24
C MET A 153 -11.77 19.64 5.13
N PRO A 154 -12.49 20.78 5.03
CA PRO A 154 -13.63 20.92 4.12
C PRO A 154 -13.38 20.48 2.67
N ILE A 155 -12.20 20.76 2.13
CA ILE A 155 -11.80 20.35 0.77
C ILE A 155 -11.65 18.83 0.70
N ALA A 156 -10.91 18.24 1.64
CA ALA A 156 -10.70 16.79 1.72
C ALA A 156 -12.03 16.07 1.95
N HIS A 157 -12.92 16.60 2.79
CA HIS A 157 -14.26 16.06 3.02
C HIS A 157 -15.06 15.98 1.72
N VAL A 158 -15.03 17.02 0.88
CA VAL A 158 -15.71 17.02 -0.43
C VAL A 158 -15.11 15.96 -1.37
N GLU A 159 -13.79 15.83 -1.42
CA GLU A 159 -13.10 14.86 -2.27
C GLU A 159 -13.34 13.41 -1.82
N GLU A 160 -13.20 13.14 -0.53
CA GLU A 160 -13.45 11.83 0.10
C GLU A 160 -14.92 11.40 -0.06
N SER A 161 -15.86 12.33 0.19
CA SER A 161 -17.29 12.06 0.06
C SER A 161 -17.70 11.75 -1.38
N TRP A 162 -17.07 12.41 -2.37
CA TRP A 162 -17.35 12.12 -3.79
C TRP A 162 -16.98 10.69 -4.19
N GLN A 163 -15.95 10.08 -3.61
CA GLN A 163 -15.48 8.74 -3.99
C GLN A 163 -16.59 7.67 -3.89
N MET A 164 -17.46 7.79 -2.89
CA MET A 164 -18.60 6.87 -2.71
C MET A 164 -19.63 7.01 -3.82
N ALA A 165 -19.94 8.25 -4.21
CA ALA A 165 -20.81 8.54 -5.35
C ALA A 165 -20.16 8.13 -6.68
N GLU A 166 -18.84 8.28 -6.79
CA GLU A 166 -18.05 8.01 -7.99
C GLU A 166 -18.10 6.55 -8.40
N PHE A 167 -18.10 5.62 -7.44
CA PHE A 167 -18.24 4.19 -7.71
C PHE A 167 -19.53 3.88 -8.49
N TYR A 168 -20.67 4.42 -8.05
CA TYR A 168 -21.95 4.23 -8.74
C TYR A 168 -22.04 5.06 -10.01
N ASN A 169 -21.45 6.26 -10.03
CA ASN A 169 -21.36 7.10 -11.22
C ASN A 169 -20.60 6.41 -12.37
N ASN A 170 -19.48 5.75 -12.05
CA ASN A 170 -18.69 4.99 -13.02
C ASN A 170 -19.46 3.80 -13.59
N LYS A 171 -20.33 3.16 -12.79
CA LYS A 171 -21.23 2.11 -13.30
C LYS A 171 -22.21 2.65 -14.33
N ILE A 172 -22.73 3.87 -14.15
CA ILE A 172 -23.56 4.53 -15.16
C ILE A 172 -22.77 4.75 -16.44
N LEU A 173 -21.54 5.27 -16.33
CA LEU A 173 -20.67 5.50 -17.49
C LEU A 173 -20.41 4.20 -18.26
N VAL A 174 -20.15 3.09 -17.57
CA VAL A 174 -19.92 1.77 -18.20
C VAL A 174 -21.21 1.20 -18.80
N GLU A 175 -22.30 1.23 -18.05
CA GLU A 175 -23.57 0.62 -18.45
C GLU A 175 -24.20 1.32 -19.67
N TYR A 176 -24.07 2.65 -19.73
CA TYR A 176 -24.73 3.47 -20.75
C TYR A 176 -23.79 3.98 -21.85
N LYS A 177 -22.48 3.68 -21.81
CA LYS A 177 -21.46 4.12 -22.79
C LYS A 177 -21.90 3.99 -24.25
N SER A 178 -22.58 2.89 -24.56
CA SER A 178 -23.04 2.55 -25.93
C SER A 178 -24.55 2.45 -26.05
N LYS A 179 -25.31 2.81 -25.00
CA LYS A 179 -26.78 2.68 -24.97
C LYS A 179 -27.47 4.02 -25.14
N ASP A 180 -27.16 4.98 -24.26
CA ASP A 180 -27.79 6.30 -24.27
C ASP A 180 -26.80 7.38 -23.79
N PRO A 181 -26.46 8.35 -24.65
CA PRO A 181 -25.51 9.40 -24.32
C PRO A 181 -26.01 10.36 -23.22
N ASN A 182 -27.31 10.47 -22.97
CA ASN A 182 -27.85 11.37 -21.95
C ASN A 182 -27.48 10.91 -20.53
N HIS A 183 -27.48 9.60 -20.28
CA HIS A 183 -27.03 9.02 -19.01
C HIS A 183 -25.53 9.23 -18.78
N VAL A 184 -24.74 9.14 -19.85
CA VAL A 184 -23.29 9.41 -19.80
C VAL A 184 -23.03 10.89 -19.52
N GLU A 185 -23.78 11.79 -20.17
CA GLU A 185 -23.68 13.23 -19.92
C GLU A 185 -24.10 13.59 -18.50
N TRP A 186 -25.18 12.99 -17.99
CA TRP A 186 -25.62 13.18 -16.60
C TRP A 186 -24.52 12.78 -15.62
N ALA A 187 -23.90 11.62 -15.79
CA ALA A 187 -22.84 11.13 -14.92
C ALA A 187 -21.56 12.00 -14.98
N LYS A 188 -21.20 12.51 -16.17
CA LYS A 188 -20.08 13.45 -16.32
C LYS A 188 -20.37 14.80 -15.67
N ALA A 189 -21.55 15.36 -15.92
CA ALA A 189 -21.96 16.64 -15.37
C ALA A 189 -22.09 16.57 -13.83
N MET A 190 -22.59 15.45 -13.29
CA MET A 190 -22.60 15.20 -11.85
C MET A 190 -21.19 15.18 -11.27
N LYS A 191 -20.23 14.51 -11.93
CA LYS A 191 -18.82 14.54 -11.48
C LYS A 191 -18.26 15.96 -11.48
N GLU A 192 -18.45 16.70 -12.56
CA GLU A 192 -17.94 18.06 -12.70
C GLU A 192 -18.54 19.04 -11.68
N LEU A 193 -19.81 18.85 -11.28
CA LEU A 193 -20.47 19.63 -10.23
C LEU A 193 -19.72 19.55 -8.89
N TYR A 194 -19.18 18.38 -8.53
CA TYR A 194 -18.43 18.19 -7.29
C TYR A 194 -16.93 18.44 -7.49
N LEU A 195 -16.35 17.86 -8.55
CA LEU A 195 -14.94 17.91 -8.90
C LEU A 195 -14.78 18.29 -10.39
N PRO A 196 -14.44 19.56 -10.73
CA PRO A 196 -13.86 20.57 -9.84
C PRO A 196 -14.86 21.43 -9.04
N GLY A 197 -16.14 21.50 -9.42
CA GLY A 197 -17.06 22.57 -8.99
C GLY A 197 -17.07 22.89 -7.50
N LEU A 198 -17.73 22.06 -6.69
CA LEU A 198 -17.88 22.28 -5.25
C LEU A 198 -16.53 22.35 -4.54
N ARG A 199 -15.57 21.50 -4.91
CA ARG A 199 -14.22 21.50 -4.31
C ARG A 199 -13.51 22.84 -4.49
N ASP A 200 -13.50 23.38 -5.71
CA ASP A 200 -12.79 24.62 -6.01
C ASP A 200 -13.47 25.82 -5.34
N TYR A 201 -14.81 25.80 -5.26
CA TYR A 201 -15.57 26.75 -4.46
C TYR A 201 -15.15 26.73 -2.98
N VAL A 202 -15.16 25.55 -2.36
CA VAL A 202 -14.79 25.39 -0.94
C VAL A 202 -13.34 25.80 -0.72
N LYS A 203 -12.44 25.42 -1.61
CA LYS A 203 -11.02 25.82 -1.55
C LYS A 203 -10.84 27.32 -1.59
N SER A 204 -11.62 28.02 -2.41
CA SER A 204 -11.46 29.46 -2.65
C SER A 204 -12.10 30.30 -1.54
N HIS A 205 -13.21 29.85 -0.99
CA HIS A 205 -14.04 30.67 -0.09
C HIS A 205 -14.12 30.14 1.35
N TYR A 206 -13.94 28.84 1.58
CA TYR A 206 -14.11 28.19 2.89
C TYR A 206 -13.05 27.11 3.18
N PRO A 207 -11.74 27.37 2.98
CA PRO A 207 -10.69 26.36 3.20
C PRO A 207 -10.61 25.88 4.66
N LEU A 208 -11.12 26.66 5.61
CA LEU A 208 -11.17 26.37 7.05
C LEU A 208 -12.60 26.22 7.59
N GLY A 209 -13.58 26.03 6.71
CA GLY A 209 -14.99 25.84 7.06
C GLY A 209 -15.80 27.15 7.07
N PRO A 210 -17.09 27.09 7.44
CA PRO A 210 -17.99 28.23 7.41
C PRO A 210 -17.53 29.38 8.31
N THR A 211 -17.73 30.61 7.83
CA THR A 211 -17.50 31.84 8.57
C THR A 211 -18.78 32.23 9.32
N TRP A 212 -18.65 32.44 10.63
CA TRP A 212 -19.76 32.75 11.53
C TRP A 212 -19.77 34.24 11.89
N GLY A 213 -20.96 34.82 12.07
CA GLY A 213 -21.14 36.23 12.41
C GLY A 213 -20.73 36.55 13.86
N VAL A 214 -20.09 37.70 14.07
CA VAL A 214 -19.61 38.15 15.40
C VAL A 214 -20.67 38.86 16.26
N SER A 215 -21.86 39.14 15.71
CA SER A 215 -22.95 39.89 16.38
C SER A 215 -24.34 39.24 16.20
N GLY A 216 -24.40 37.96 15.84
CA GLY A 216 -25.64 37.25 15.56
C GLY A 216 -26.48 36.96 16.81
N LYS A 217 -27.81 36.91 16.66
CA LYS A 217 -28.71 36.42 17.73
C LYS A 217 -28.42 34.92 17.98
N ALA A 218 -28.31 34.53 19.24
CA ALA A 218 -28.27 33.13 19.64
C ALA A 218 -29.50 32.38 19.07
N PRO A 219 -29.36 31.14 18.58
CA PRO A 219 -30.50 30.37 18.10
C PRO A 219 -31.52 30.22 19.25
N ALA A 220 -32.78 30.53 18.96
CA ALA A 220 -33.81 30.66 20.01
C ALA A 220 -34.03 29.32 20.74
N SER A 221 -33.71 29.29 22.04
CA SER A 221 -34.00 28.18 22.94
C SER A 221 -35.37 28.34 23.62
N ALA A 222 -36.12 27.25 23.72
CA ALA A 222 -37.42 27.19 24.41
C ALA A 222 -37.24 27.30 25.96
N PRO A 223 -38.25 27.77 26.72
CA PRO A 223 -38.05 28.18 28.11
C PRO A 223 -37.90 27.01 29.08
N SER A 224 -36.99 27.19 30.05
CA SER A 224 -36.44 26.21 30.98
C SER A 224 -37.32 25.95 32.22
N LYS A 225 -37.34 24.69 32.69
CA LYS A 225 -37.72 24.30 34.06
C LYS A 225 -36.62 23.43 34.69
N ALA A 226 -36.24 23.83 35.92
CA ALA A 226 -35.47 23.23 37.04
C ALA A 226 -34.66 21.90 36.89
N PRO A 227 -33.56 21.72 37.68
CA PRO A 227 -32.48 20.78 37.37
C PRO A 227 -32.74 19.33 37.84
N ALA A 228 -32.30 18.38 37.01
CA ALA A 228 -32.26 16.93 37.26
C ALA A 228 -30.84 16.37 36.92
N PRO A 229 -30.46 15.14 37.36
CA PRO A 229 -29.08 14.65 37.52
C PRO A 229 -28.31 14.44 36.19
N PRO A 230 -26.96 14.24 36.22
CA PRO A 230 -26.10 14.37 35.04
C PRO A 230 -26.40 13.35 33.92
N PRO A 231 -26.28 13.75 32.63
CA PRO A 231 -26.64 12.91 31.49
C PRO A 231 -25.51 11.95 31.05
N PRO A 232 -25.86 10.85 30.34
CA PRO A 232 -24.93 9.94 29.64
C PRO A 232 -24.21 10.59 28.43
N PRO A 233 -23.14 9.98 27.88
CA PRO A 233 -22.37 10.53 26.76
C PRO A 233 -23.21 10.71 25.48
N PRO A 234 -22.86 11.69 24.61
CA PRO A 234 -23.69 12.09 23.48
C PRO A 234 -23.79 11.00 22.40
N ALA A 235 -25.00 10.83 21.86
CA ALA A 235 -25.26 9.99 20.69
C ALA A 235 -24.69 10.61 19.41
N SER A 236 -24.22 9.75 18.51
CA SER A 236 -23.72 10.12 17.18
C SER A 236 -24.86 10.67 16.31
N LEU A 237 -24.60 11.75 15.57
CA LEU A 237 -25.57 12.55 14.82
C LEU A 237 -26.23 11.87 13.60
N PHE A 238 -26.03 10.56 13.39
CA PHE A 238 -26.53 9.85 12.21
C PHE A 238 -27.13 8.45 12.48
N SER A 239 -27.83 8.29 13.61
CA SER A 239 -28.70 7.12 13.82
C SER A 239 -30.16 7.48 13.57
N ALA A 240 -30.78 6.86 12.57
CA ALA A 240 -32.22 6.95 12.32
C ALA A 240 -32.99 6.11 13.36
N GLU A 241 -33.88 6.74 14.13
CA GLU A 241 -34.78 6.04 15.05
C GLU A 241 -36.20 5.98 14.47
N SER A 242 -36.70 4.75 14.33
CA SER A 242 -38.06 4.45 13.89
C SER A 242 -39.09 4.76 14.97
N SER A 243 -40.19 5.39 14.55
CA SER A 243 -41.34 5.77 15.38
C SER A 243 -42.15 4.58 15.92
N GLN A 244 -42.53 4.66 17.20
CA GLN A 244 -43.59 3.84 17.83
C GLN A 244 -44.94 4.59 17.85
N PRO A 245 -46.07 3.85 17.85
CA PRO A 245 -47.29 4.30 18.50
C PRO A 245 -47.60 3.48 19.78
N SER A 246 -48.35 4.14 20.65
CA SER A 246 -48.74 3.75 22.01
C SER A 246 -49.93 2.78 22.08
N SER A 247 -49.95 1.89 23.09
CA SER A 247 -51.08 1.69 24.04
C SER A 247 -50.98 0.34 24.78
N SER A 248 -51.69 0.27 25.90
CA SER A 248 -51.47 -0.59 27.06
C SER A 248 -52.32 -1.88 27.12
N LYS A 249 -51.65 -2.99 27.49
CA LYS A 249 -52.14 -4.20 28.22
C LYS A 249 -52.92 -5.30 27.42
N PRO A 250 -52.89 -6.58 27.87
CA PRO A 250 -51.94 -7.60 27.40
C PRO A 250 -52.62 -8.80 26.74
N LYS A 251 -51.95 -9.47 25.77
CA LYS A 251 -52.23 -10.86 25.41
C LYS A 251 -50.92 -11.59 25.07
N GLU A 252 -50.86 -12.81 25.56
CA GLU A 252 -49.75 -13.77 25.52
C GLU A 252 -49.25 -14.06 24.10
N GLY A 253 -47.97 -14.40 23.97
CA GLY A 253 -47.50 -15.24 22.86
C GLY A 253 -46.12 -14.91 22.28
N MET A 254 -45.07 -15.48 22.86
CA MET A 254 -43.82 -15.89 22.16
C MET A 254 -43.05 -16.99 22.91
N ALA A 255 -43.47 -17.35 24.14
CA ALA A 255 -43.01 -18.55 24.83
C ALA A 255 -43.78 -19.83 24.43
N ALA A 256 -44.91 -19.71 23.72
CA ALA A 256 -45.65 -20.86 23.18
C ALA A 256 -45.07 -21.37 21.84
N VAL A 257 -44.29 -20.54 21.12
CA VAL A 257 -43.71 -20.88 19.81
C VAL A 257 -42.43 -21.72 19.95
N PHE A 258 -41.76 -21.66 21.10
CA PHE A 258 -40.57 -22.48 21.38
C PHE A 258 -40.86 -23.83 22.06
N GLN A 259 -42.12 -24.11 22.42
CA GLN A 259 -42.54 -25.45 22.86
C GLN A 259 -43.11 -26.34 21.74
N GLU A 260 -43.45 -25.78 20.58
CA GLU A 260 -43.91 -26.55 19.40
C GLU A 260 -42.78 -27.02 18.47
N ILE A 261 -41.56 -26.48 18.58
CA ILE A 261 -40.44 -26.82 17.68
C ILE A 261 -39.58 -27.99 18.19
N ASN A 262 -39.82 -28.49 19.41
CA ASN A 262 -39.09 -29.65 19.98
C ASN A 262 -39.86 -30.99 19.93
N THR A 263 -40.94 -31.09 19.14
CA THR A 263 -41.53 -32.41 18.82
C THR A 263 -41.29 -32.77 17.35
N SER A 264 -40.36 -33.71 17.18
CA SER A 264 -40.01 -34.35 15.92
C SER A 264 -41.20 -35.11 15.32
N LYS A 265 -41.62 -34.72 14.09
CA LYS A 265 -41.97 -35.61 12.96
C LYS A 265 -42.65 -34.84 11.81
N SER A 266 -42.25 -35.19 10.58
CA SER A 266 -42.98 -34.98 9.31
C SER A 266 -42.92 -33.58 8.64
N VAL A 267 -41.75 -33.20 8.10
CA VAL A 267 -41.65 -32.20 7.02
C VAL A 267 -40.82 -32.74 5.85
N THR A 268 -41.28 -33.85 5.24
CA THR A 268 -40.70 -34.38 3.98
C THR A 268 -41.75 -34.83 2.96
N ALA A 269 -43.03 -34.47 3.12
CA ALA A 269 -44.11 -34.97 2.26
C ALA A 269 -44.35 -34.20 0.95
N GLY A 270 -43.62 -33.10 0.68
CA GLY A 270 -43.93 -32.20 -0.45
C GLY A 270 -42.90 -32.07 -1.58
N LEU A 271 -41.72 -32.69 -1.49
CA LEU A 271 -40.64 -32.49 -2.46
C LEU A 271 -40.47 -33.72 -3.35
N ARG A 272 -40.58 -33.54 -4.68
CA ARG A 272 -40.25 -34.60 -5.66
C ARG A 272 -38.77 -34.98 -5.50
N LYS A 273 -38.50 -36.26 -5.28
CA LYS A 273 -37.14 -36.82 -5.19
C LYS A 273 -36.50 -36.88 -6.58
N VAL A 274 -35.27 -36.38 -6.68
CA VAL A 274 -34.36 -36.62 -7.81
C VAL A 274 -33.74 -38.00 -7.63
N THR A 275 -33.97 -38.91 -8.58
CA THR A 275 -33.41 -40.26 -8.58
C THR A 275 -32.05 -40.31 -9.28
N ALA A 276 -31.23 -41.33 -9.00
CA ALA A 276 -29.81 -41.41 -9.37
C ALA A 276 -29.52 -41.44 -10.89
N ASP A 277 -30.55 -41.71 -11.69
CA ASP A 277 -30.60 -41.68 -13.16
C ASP A 277 -30.71 -40.25 -13.73
N MET A 278 -31.11 -39.25 -12.92
CA MET A 278 -31.21 -37.84 -13.33
C MET A 278 -29.89 -37.06 -13.16
N LYS A 279 -28.78 -37.73 -12.81
CA LYS A 279 -27.44 -37.12 -12.74
C LYS A 279 -26.73 -37.27 -14.09
N THR A 280 -26.25 -36.16 -14.66
CA THR A 280 -25.55 -36.07 -15.95
C THR A 280 -24.27 -36.90 -16.08
N LYS A 281 -23.82 -37.57 -15.01
CA LYS A 281 -22.64 -38.45 -14.99
C LYS A 281 -22.93 -39.92 -15.33
N ASN A 282 -24.19 -40.31 -15.56
CA ASN A 282 -24.61 -41.70 -15.81
C ASN A 282 -25.40 -41.90 -17.12
N ARG A 283 -25.01 -41.23 -18.22
CA ARG A 283 -25.62 -41.47 -19.53
C ARG A 283 -24.81 -42.50 -20.32
N ALA A 284 -25.22 -43.76 -20.26
CA ALA A 284 -24.75 -44.81 -21.15
C ALA A 284 -25.54 -44.73 -22.46
N ASP A 285 -24.99 -44.05 -23.47
CA ASP A 285 -25.21 -44.38 -24.89
C ASP A 285 -24.36 -43.44 -25.77
N ARG A 286 -23.23 -43.96 -26.23
CA ARG A 286 -22.66 -43.62 -27.53
C ARG A 286 -21.73 -44.75 -27.98
N THR A 287 -22.25 -45.52 -28.92
CA THR A 287 -21.62 -46.61 -29.64
C THR A 287 -20.53 -46.09 -30.58
N GLY A 288 -19.39 -46.79 -30.62
CA GLY A 288 -18.23 -46.46 -31.45
C GLY A 288 -17.04 -47.40 -31.26
N VAL A 289 -17.21 -48.66 -31.69
CA VAL A 289 -16.23 -49.64 -32.24
C VAL A 289 -14.89 -49.01 -32.67
N VAL A 290 -13.66 -49.54 -32.48
CA VAL A 290 -13.05 -50.76 -31.93
C VAL A 290 -11.56 -50.47 -31.73
N GLY A 291 -10.90 -51.16 -30.78
CA GLY A 291 -9.44 -51.19 -30.67
C GLY A 291 -8.91 -51.95 -29.45
N THR A 292 -9.35 -53.19 -29.26
CA THR A 292 -8.88 -54.11 -28.21
C THR A 292 -7.42 -54.52 -28.38
N SER A 293 -6.63 -54.42 -27.30
CA SER A 293 -5.54 -55.36 -26.99
C SER A 293 -5.38 -55.43 -25.47
N GLU A 294 -5.68 -56.60 -24.93
CA GLU A 294 -5.56 -56.96 -23.52
C GLU A 294 -4.09 -57.02 -23.08
N LYS A 295 -3.79 -56.59 -21.84
CA LYS A 295 -3.07 -57.44 -20.88
C LYS A 295 -3.10 -56.93 -19.44
N GLU A 296 -3.08 -57.93 -18.56
CA GLU A 296 -3.26 -57.97 -17.11
C GLU A 296 -2.43 -57.00 -16.26
N GLY A 297 -2.95 -56.76 -15.06
CA GLY A 297 -2.40 -55.88 -14.05
C GLY A 297 -1.07 -56.31 -13.46
N ARG A 298 -0.28 -55.30 -13.11
CA ARG A 298 0.79 -55.36 -12.11
C ARG A 298 0.77 -54.10 -11.27
N THR A 299 0.65 -54.29 -9.97
CA THR A 299 1.07 -53.36 -8.92
C THR A 299 2.51 -52.90 -9.19
N SER A 300 2.72 -51.60 -9.43
CA SER A 300 4.05 -51.01 -9.54
C SER A 300 4.28 -49.99 -8.43
N SER A 301 5.05 -50.40 -7.42
CA SER A 301 5.82 -49.51 -6.57
C SER A 301 6.81 -48.70 -7.44
N PRO A 302 7.18 -47.45 -7.08
CA PRO A 302 8.07 -46.64 -7.90
C PRO A 302 9.51 -47.17 -7.83
N SER A 303 10.09 -47.51 -8.99
CA SER A 303 11.50 -47.90 -9.11
C SER A 303 12.38 -46.66 -9.31
N PHE A 304 13.35 -46.45 -8.40
CA PHE A 304 14.45 -45.52 -8.57
C PHE A 304 15.60 -46.15 -9.39
N SER A 305 16.29 -45.33 -10.17
CA SER A 305 17.45 -45.65 -11.02
C SER A 305 18.65 -46.24 -10.24
N LYS A 306 19.39 -47.16 -10.87
CA LYS A 306 20.60 -47.84 -10.35
C LYS A 306 21.65 -46.88 -9.75
N ALA A 307 22.10 -47.15 -8.53
CA ALA A 307 23.25 -46.50 -7.88
C ALA A 307 24.59 -47.03 -8.43
N GLY A 308 25.63 -46.19 -8.44
CA GLY A 308 26.99 -46.54 -8.88
C GLY A 308 27.74 -47.48 -7.92
N PRO A 309 28.96 -47.95 -8.25
CA PRO A 309 29.74 -48.84 -7.38
C PRO A 309 30.15 -48.13 -6.07
N PRO A 310 30.24 -48.86 -4.94
CA PRO A 310 30.60 -48.30 -3.64
C PRO A 310 32.07 -47.86 -3.61
N LYS A 311 32.34 -46.65 -3.13
CA LYS A 311 33.70 -46.09 -3.00
C LYS A 311 33.97 -45.60 -1.58
N LEU A 312 35.20 -45.80 -1.10
CA LEU A 312 35.74 -45.23 0.13
C LEU A 312 37.26 -45.10 -0.07
N GLU A 313 37.71 -43.94 -0.54
CA GLU A 313 39.12 -43.71 -0.87
C GLU A 313 39.52 -42.24 -0.67
N LEU A 314 40.81 -41.99 -0.42
CA LEU A 314 41.38 -40.64 -0.37
C LEU A 314 41.85 -40.22 -1.76
N GLN A 315 41.09 -39.33 -2.40
CA GLN A 315 41.45 -38.80 -3.71
C GLN A 315 42.44 -37.64 -3.58
N MET A 316 43.53 -37.76 -4.35
CA MET A 316 44.59 -36.76 -4.50
C MET A 316 45.17 -36.24 -3.17
N GLY A 317 45.16 -37.08 -2.11
CA GLY A 317 45.72 -36.75 -0.80
C GLY A 317 44.98 -35.66 -0.02
N ARG A 318 43.80 -35.20 -0.49
CA ARG A 318 43.06 -34.05 0.08
C ARG A 318 41.57 -34.29 0.32
N LYS A 319 40.93 -35.23 -0.38
CA LYS A 319 39.48 -35.42 -0.30
C LYS A 319 39.12 -36.89 -0.13
N TRP A 320 38.56 -37.25 1.02
CA TRP A 320 37.94 -38.55 1.25
C TRP A 320 36.59 -38.61 0.51
N VAL A 321 36.41 -39.60 -0.35
CA VAL A 321 35.21 -39.79 -1.16
C VAL A 321 34.52 -41.09 -0.73
N VAL A 322 33.31 -40.97 -0.18
CA VAL A 322 32.49 -42.08 0.31
C VAL A 322 31.18 -42.11 -0.49
N GLU A 323 31.10 -42.98 -1.49
CA GLU A 323 29.95 -43.02 -2.41
C GLU A 323 29.22 -44.37 -2.38
N ASN A 324 27.89 -44.32 -2.56
CA ASN A 324 27.03 -45.48 -2.82
C ASN A 324 27.12 -46.62 -1.78
N GLN A 325 27.41 -46.32 -0.51
CA GLN A 325 27.47 -47.32 0.56
C GLN A 325 26.06 -47.64 1.05
N ILE A 326 25.64 -48.92 0.94
CA ILE A 326 24.30 -49.38 1.34
C ILE A 326 24.43 -50.47 2.41
N GLY A 327 23.82 -50.28 3.58
CA GLY A 327 23.77 -51.29 4.66
C GLY A 327 25.05 -51.45 5.50
N ARG A 328 26.06 -50.58 5.36
CA ARG A 328 27.39 -50.76 6.00
C ARG A 328 27.53 -49.94 7.28
N LYS A 329 27.52 -50.59 8.44
CA LYS A 329 27.51 -49.93 9.77
C LYS A 329 28.87 -49.73 10.44
N ASN A 330 29.97 -50.04 9.75
CA ASN A 330 31.31 -50.08 10.32
C ASN A 330 32.35 -49.38 9.44
N LEU A 331 31.97 -48.33 8.69
CA LEU A 331 32.92 -47.58 7.90
C LEU A 331 33.75 -46.70 8.84
N VAL A 332 35.08 -46.73 8.71
CA VAL A 332 35.99 -45.95 9.55
C VAL A 332 37.01 -45.23 8.67
N ILE A 333 37.27 -43.94 8.96
CA ILE A 333 38.41 -43.17 8.45
C ILE A 333 39.25 -42.81 9.67
N ASP A 334 40.43 -43.38 9.78
CA ASP A 334 41.31 -43.33 10.97
C ASP A 334 42.57 -42.47 10.79
N ASP A 335 42.97 -42.15 9.56
CA ASP A 335 44.14 -41.34 9.23
C ASP A 335 43.75 -39.98 8.61
N CYS A 336 43.17 -39.10 9.44
CA CYS A 336 42.67 -37.78 9.01
C CYS A 336 43.68 -36.64 9.25
N ASP A 337 43.97 -35.85 8.22
CA ASP A 337 44.75 -34.60 8.32
C ASP A 337 43.82 -33.36 8.32
N ALA A 338 44.16 -32.34 9.13
CA ALA A 338 43.37 -31.11 9.28
C ALA A 338 43.18 -30.30 7.98
N LYS A 339 43.92 -30.59 6.91
CA LYS A 339 43.78 -30.00 5.57
C LYS A 339 42.88 -30.81 4.63
N GLN A 340 42.44 -31.99 5.04
CA GLN A 340 41.60 -32.89 4.24
C GLN A 340 40.11 -32.57 4.42
N SER A 341 39.31 -32.98 3.44
CA SER A 341 37.85 -32.84 3.43
C SER A 341 37.17 -34.19 3.20
N VAL A 342 35.94 -34.36 3.68
CA VAL A 342 35.18 -35.60 3.50
C VAL A 342 33.91 -35.34 2.70
N TYR A 343 33.69 -36.11 1.64
CA TYR A 343 32.53 -36.03 0.76
C TYR A 343 31.78 -37.36 0.75
N VAL A 344 30.49 -37.30 1.06
CA VAL A 344 29.62 -38.48 1.15
C VAL A 344 28.46 -38.34 0.17
N PHE A 345 28.26 -39.32 -0.72
CA PHE A 345 27.21 -39.27 -1.74
C PHE A 345 26.47 -40.60 -1.94
N GLY A 346 25.14 -40.57 -1.96
CA GLY A 346 24.33 -41.75 -2.35
C GLY A 346 24.35 -42.92 -1.37
N CYS A 347 24.68 -42.68 -0.10
CA CYS A 347 24.73 -43.71 0.93
C CYS A 347 23.35 -43.93 1.60
N LYS A 348 23.05 -45.18 2.00
CA LYS A 348 21.78 -45.59 2.63
C LYS A 348 22.01 -46.63 3.75
N ASP A 349 21.34 -46.48 4.89
CA ASP A 349 21.40 -47.37 6.06
C ASP A 349 22.84 -47.78 6.43
N SER A 350 23.74 -46.82 6.50
CA SER A 350 25.17 -47.04 6.75
C SER A 350 25.66 -46.10 7.85
N VAL A 351 26.77 -46.44 8.49
CA VAL A 351 27.40 -45.69 9.58
C VAL A 351 28.87 -45.47 9.25
N LEU A 352 29.28 -44.19 9.29
CA LEU A 352 30.65 -43.76 9.06
C LEU A 352 31.20 -43.12 10.34
N GLN A 353 32.35 -43.61 10.78
CA GLN A 353 33.12 -43.07 11.88
C GLN A 353 34.36 -42.36 11.32
N ILE A 354 34.50 -41.07 11.62
CA ILE A 354 35.68 -40.29 11.25
C ILE A 354 36.44 -40.04 12.54
N GLN A 355 37.68 -40.52 12.60
CA GLN A 355 38.57 -40.39 13.75
C GLN A 355 39.71 -39.43 13.36
N GLY A 356 39.72 -38.22 13.94
CA GLY A 356 40.72 -37.17 13.68
C GLY A 356 40.13 -35.84 13.15
N LYS A 357 40.98 -34.82 12.98
CA LYS A 357 40.56 -33.45 12.59
C LYS A 357 40.54 -33.29 11.07
N VAL A 358 39.45 -32.75 10.51
CA VAL A 358 39.31 -32.41 9.08
C VAL A 358 38.71 -31.02 8.90
N ASN A 359 39.00 -30.36 7.78
CA ASN A 359 38.63 -28.95 7.55
C ASN A 359 37.13 -28.79 7.25
N ASN A 360 36.61 -29.53 6.26
CA ASN A 360 35.21 -29.44 5.84
C ASN A 360 34.61 -30.83 5.56
N LYS A 361 33.34 -31.02 5.90
CA LYS A 361 32.57 -32.24 5.66
C LYS A 361 31.31 -31.90 4.85
N GLN A 362 31.13 -32.55 3.71
CA GLN A 362 29.98 -32.36 2.82
C GLN A 362 29.23 -33.69 2.63
N LEU A 363 27.94 -33.71 3.01
CA LEU A 363 27.03 -34.82 2.77
C LEU A 363 26.00 -34.42 1.72
N THR A 364 25.81 -35.25 0.69
CA THR A 364 24.86 -34.99 -0.40
C THR A 364 24.05 -36.25 -0.75
N ASN A 365 22.73 -36.15 -0.84
CA ASN A 365 21.84 -37.23 -1.31
C ASN A 365 21.89 -38.54 -0.48
N ALA A 366 21.87 -38.48 0.85
CA ALA A 366 21.81 -39.67 1.72
C ALA A 366 20.36 -39.95 2.22
N LEU A 367 19.92 -41.20 2.16
CA LEU A 367 18.56 -41.65 2.54
C LEU A 367 18.66 -42.62 3.73
N ARG A 368 18.17 -42.20 4.92
CA ARG A 368 18.30 -42.84 6.26
C ARG A 368 19.73 -43.26 6.60
N TRP A 369 20.44 -42.43 7.35
CA TRP A 369 21.87 -42.60 7.62
C TRP A 369 22.20 -42.17 9.06
N GLU A 370 23.07 -42.91 9.75
CA GLU A 370 23.42 -42.63 11.15
C GLU A 370 24.93 -42.33 11.18
N LEU A 371 25.30 -41.06 11.35
CA LEU A 371 26.67 -40.59 11.32
C LEU A 371 27.19 -40.38 12.75
N TYR A 372 28.13 -41.23 13.16
CA TYR A 372 28.75 -41.14 14.48
C TYR A 372 30.09 -40.40 14.39
N LEU A 373 30.12 -39.13 14.80
CA LEU A 373 31.33 -38.30 14.76
C LEU A 373 32.04 -38.33 16.12
N ARG A 374 33.24 -38.92 16.17
CA ARG A 374 34.10 -38.85 17.35
C ARG A 374 35.17 -37.75 17.17
N LEU A 375 34.80 -36.54 17.60
CA LEU A 375 35.60 -35.35 17.98
C LEU A 375 36.23 -34.40 16.93
N ASP A 376 36.29 -33.12 17.36
CA ASP A 376 36.88 -31.87 16.84
C ASP A 376 36.61 -31.47 15.37
N VAL A 377 35.47 -30.80 15.13
CA VAL A 377 35.18 -30.08 13.88
C VAL A 377 35.82 -28.68 13.92
N VAL A 378 36.69 -28.36 12.95
CA VAL A 378 37.45 -27.10 12.93
C VAL A 378 36.76 -26.00 12.11
N ALA A 379 35.90 -26.31 11.12
CA ALA A 379 35.27 -25.27 10.28
C ALA A 379 33.77 -25.44 9.98
N ALA A 380 33.29 -26.55 9.39
CA ALA A 380 31.88 -26.72 9.03
C ALA A 380 31.47 -28.18 8.73
N CYS A 381 30.17 -28.49 8.87
CA CYS A 381 29.55 -29.75 8.44
C CYS A 381 28.26 -29.42 7.67
N GLU A 382 28.23 -29.71 6.38
CA GLU A 382 27.13 -29.36 5.46
C GLU A 382 26.32 -30.62 5.08
N ILE A 383 24.99 -30.57 5.25
CA ILE A 383 24.07 -31.67 4.93
C ILE A 383 23.09 -31.20 3.84
N VAL A 384 23.17 -31.78 2.65
CA VAL A 384 22.42 -31.34 1.47
C VAL A 384 21.56 -32.48 0.92
N ASN A 385 20.25 -32.23 0.81
CA ASN A 385 19.28 -33.17 0.20
C ASN A 385 19.29 -34.58 0.84
N CYS A 386 19.40 -34.65 2.17
CA CYS A 386 19.40 -35.90 2.92
C CYS A 386 18.09 -36.07 3.71
N SER A 387 17.65 -37.31 3.97
CA SER A 387 16.43 -37.59 4.75
C SER A 387 16.69 -38.65 5.81
N GLY A 388 16.44 -38.31 7.08
CA GLY A 388 16.69 -39.19 8.24
C GLY A 388 18.17 -39.35 8.57
N VAL A 389 18.88 -38.23 8.77
CA VAL A 389 20.29 -38.21 9.17
C VAL A 389 20.38 -37.90 10.67
N GLU A 390 21.09 -38.75 11.41
CA GLU A 390 21.44 -38.49 12.81
C GLU A 390 22.94 -38.18 12.90
N VAL A 391 23.28 -37.06 13.54
CA VAL A 391 24.67 -36.62 13.72
C VAL A 391 24.93 -36.49 15.21
N GLN A 392 25.88 -37.26 15.73
CA GLN A 392 26.27 -37.21 17.13
C GLN A 392 27.67 -36.60 17.27
N CYS A 393 27.77 -35.50 18.01
CA CYS A 393 29.04 -34.84 18.38
C CYS A 393 29.29 -34.99 19.89
N GLN A 394 30.52 -35.32 20.31
CA GLN A 394 30.91 -35.34 21.71
C GLN A 394 31.62 -34.02 22.09
N GLU A 395 30.95 -33.23 22.95
CA GLU A 395 31.37 -32.06 23.77
C GLU A 395 31.39 -30.61 23.20
N ASN A 396 30.97 -29.72 24.14
CA ASN A 396 30.84 -28.26 24.24
C ASN A 396 30.18 -27.42 23.11
N SER A 397 28.97 -26.93 23.46
CA SER A 397 28.27 -25.71 23.00
C SER A 397 28.59 -25.21 21.59
N VAL A 398 27.75 -25.59 20.62
CA VAL A 398 27.74 -25.00 19.27
C VAL A 398 26.39 -24.32 19.05
N ILE A 399 26.44 -23.07 18.59
CA ILE A 399 25.28 -22.30 18.11
C ILE A 399 24.89 -22.85 16.73
N TRP A 400 23.64 -23.28 16.58
CA TRP A 400 23.08 -23.66 15.28
C TRP A 400 22.90 -22.41 14.41
N LYS A 401 23.60 -22.34 13.28
CA LYS A 401 23.26 -21.45 12.15
C LYS A 401 22.71 -22.33 11.04
N GLU A 402 21.42 -22.24 10.79
CA GLU A 402 20.81 -22.75 9.57
C GLU A 402 21.11 -21.72 8.46
N GLY A 403 22.18 -21.96 7.72
CA GLY A 403 22.55 -21.13 6.57
C GLY A 403 21.87 -21.66 5.32
N GLU A 404 20.83 -20.98 4.86
CA GLU A 404 20.30 -21.16 3.50
C GLU A 404 21.29 -20.53 2.52
N GLU A 405 21.76 -21.29 1.53
CA GLU A 405 22.61 -20.78 0.44
C GLU A 405 21.88 -19.69 -0.36
N ALA A 406 22.65 -18.83 -1.03
CA ALA A 406 22.18 -17.77 -1.92
C ALA A 406 21.32 -18.35 -3.07
N GLY A 407 20.04 -18.55 -2.77
CA GLY A 407 19.08 -19.23 -3.64
C GLY A 407 17.65 -19.22 -3.12
N SER A 408 17.29 -18.40 -2.12
CA SER A 408 15.90 -18.11 -1.81
C SER A 408 15.75 -16.85 -0.94
N GLN A 409 15.29 -15.71 -1.50
CA GLN A 409 14.99 -14.51 -0.71
C GLN A 409 13.52 -14.51 -0.31
N SER A 410 13.13 -15.51 0.51
CA SER A 410 11.73 -15.76 0.86
C SER A 410 11.07 -14.60 1.59
N PHE A 411 11.84 -13.71 2.21
CA PHE A 411 11.36 -12.55 2.95
C PHE A 411 11.02 -11.32 2.08
N ILE A 412 11.35 -11.32 0.77
CA ILE A 412 11.02 -10.21 -0.13
C ILE A 412 9.74 -10.52 -0.90
N GLY A 413 8.70 -9.76 -0.56
CA GLY A 413 7.43 -9.72 -1.28
C GLY A 413 7.22 -8.40 -2.05
N ILE A 414 6.18 -8.38 -2.88
CA ILE A 414 5.71 -7.16 -3.54
C ILE A 414 4.19 -7.10 -3.58
N ASN A 415 3.63 -5.90 -3.47
CA ASN A 415 2.21 -5.66 -3.67
C ASN A 415 1.90 -5.56 -5.16
N TYR A 416 0.92 -6.35 -5.62
CA TYR A 416 0.41 -6.29 -6.98
C TYR A 416 -0.98 -5.66 -6.96
N GLY A 417 -0.97 -4.34 -7.02
CA GLY A 417 -2.16 -3.50 -7.16
C GLY A 417 -2.75 -3.55 -8.57
N LEU A 418 -4.06 -3.38 -8.64
CA LEU A 418 -4.87 -3.51 -9.87
C LEU A 418 -5.70 -2.26 -10.16
N VAL A 419 -5.48 -1.16 -9.44
CA VAL A 419 -6.20 0.10 -9.63
C VAL A 419 -5.54 0.90 -10.76
N ALA A 420 -5.54 0.31 -11.95
CA ALA A 420 -4.99 0.89 -13.18
C ALA A 420 -5.66 0.30 -14.43
N ASP A 421 -5.67 1.05 -15.54
CA ASP A 421 -6.20 0.59 -16.84
C ASP A 421 -5.11 0.26 -17.88
N ASN A 422 -3.85 0.47 -17.52
CA ASN A 422 -2.69 0.33 -18.42
C ASN A 422 -1.78 -0.87 -18.09
N LEU A 423 -2.17 -1.73 -17.13
CA LEU A 423 -1.31 -2.82 -16.63
C LEU A 423 -1.02 -3.89 -17.69
N PRO A 424 0.18 -4.51 -17.64
CA PRO A 424 0.51 -5.62 -18.53
C PRO A 424 -0.33 -6.87 -18.21
N PRO A 425 -0.45 -7.81 -19.17
CA PRO A 425 -1.14 -9.07 -18.93
C PRO A 425 -0.52 -9.84 -17.74
N PRO A 426 -1.32 -10.47 -16.85
CA PRO A 426 -0.80 -11.14 -15.65
C PRO A 426 0.29 -12.19 -15.91
N ALA A 427 0.25 -12.87 -17.06
CA ALA A 427 1.29 -13.83 -17.46
C ALA A 427 2.66 -13.19 -17.73
N ALA A 428 2.68 -11.94 -18.21
CA ALA A 428 3.92 -11.18 -18.38
C ALA A 428 4.49 -10.78 -17.01
N THR A 429 3.63 -10.33 -16.10
CA THR A 429 3.99 -10.02 -14.71
C THR A 429 4.53 -11.26 -13.98
N ALA A 430 3.92 -12.43 -14.16
CA ALA A 430 4.41 -13.67 -13.56
C ALA A 430 5.84 -14.00 -14.02
N LYS A 431 6.14 -13.84 -15.32
CA LYS A 431 7.50 -14.01 -15.86
C LYS A 431 8.48 -12.97 -15.32
N LEU A 432 8.03 -11.71 -15.20
CA LEU A 432 8.81 -10.64 -14.59
C LEU A 432 9.20 -11.04 -13.17
N LEU A 433 8.24 -11.40 -12.32
CA LEU A 433 8.50 -11.83 -10.94
C LEU A 433 9.49 -13.00 -10.87
N GLN A 434 9.35 -14.01 -11.75
CA GLN A 434 10.29 -15.13 -11.83
C GLN A 434 11.74 -14.71 -12.18
N SER A 435 11.93 -13.59 -12.89
CA SER A 435 13.25 -13.03 -13.21
C SER A 435 13.86 -12.19 -12.07
N THR A 436 13.09 -11.88 -11.03
CA THR A 436 13.53 -11.08 -9.87
C THR A 436 13.74 -11.93 -8.62
N ALA A 437 14.37 -11.36 -7.60
CA ALA A 437 14.50 -11.95 -6.27
C ALA A 437 13.18 -12.03 -5.47
N ILE A 438 12.09 -11.45 -5.99
CA ILE A 438 10.77 -11.48 -5.34
C ILE A 438 10.23 -12.90 -5.34
N GLN A 439 9.79 -13.36 -4.17
CA GLN A 439 9.23 -14.70 -3.99
C GLN A 439 7.83 -14.71 -3.41
N LYS A 440 7.32 -13.55 -2.98
CA LYS A 440 5.97 -13.41 -2.47
C LYS A 440 5.24 -12.27 -3.18
N VAL A 441 3.94 -12.42 -3.38
CA VAL A 441 3.10 -11.36 -3.93
C VAL A 441 1.86 -11.21 -3.07
N ARG A 442 1.46 -9.96 -2.81
CA ARG A 442 0.21 -9.65 -2.13
C ARG A 442 -0.77 -9.03 -3.11
N LEU A 443 -1.98 -9.60 -3.14
CA LEU A 443 -3.12 -9.13 -3.89
C LEU A 443 -4.17 -8.61 -2.90
N TYR A 444 -4.77 -7.46 -3.20
CA TYR A 444 -5.85 -6.88 -2.40
C TYR A 444 -7.20 -7.62 -2.55
N GLY A 445 -7.28 -8.49 -3.55
CA GLY A 445 -8.42 -9.36 -3.86
C GLY A 445 -7.95 -10.74 -4.32
N ALA A 446 -8.87 -11.55 -4.86
CA ALA A 446 -8.59 -12.88 -5.40
C ALA A 446 -8.81 -12.93 -6.92
N ASP A 447 -8.08 -12.11 -7.69
CA ASP A 447 -8.26 -12.03 -9.15
C ASP A 447 -7.96 -13.37 -9.85
N PRO A 448 -8.93 -13.97 -10.56
CA PRO A 448 -8.76 -15.26 -11.23
C PRO A 448 -7.65 -15.30 -12.27
N ALA A 449 -7.40 -14.21 -12.99
CA ALA A 449 -6.43 -14.16 -14.06
C ALA A 449 -5.01 -14.10 -13.49
N VAL A 450 -4.79 -13.32 -12.42
CA VAL A 450 -3.52 -13.25 -11.70
C VAL A 450 -3.21 -14.58 -11.01
N LEU A 451 -4.17 -15.17 -10.29
CA LEU A 451 -3.98 -16.47 -9.64
C LEU A 451 -3.59 -17.55 -10.66
N LYS A 452 -4.30 -17.66 -11.78
CA LYS A 452 -3.93 -18.59 -12.86
C LYS A 452 -2.55 -18.32 -13.45
N ALA A 453 -2.18 -17.07 -13.63
CA ALA A 453 -0.87 -16.69 -14.17
C ALA A 453 0.28 -17.06 -13.23
N LEU A 454 0.04 -17.07 -11.92
CA LEU A 454 1.03 -17.44 -10.90
C LEU A 454 1.06 -18.95 -10.59
N ALA A 455 0.20 -19.75 -11.21
CA ALA A 455 0.18 -21.20 -11.02
C ALA A 455 1.52 -21.84 -11.44
N ASN A 456 2.03 -22.74 -10.58
CA ASN A 456 3.29 -23.48 -10.73
C ASN A 456 4.55 -22.59 -10.82
N THR A 457 4.45 -21.31 -10.44
CA THR A 457 5.62 -20.41 -10.38
C THR A 457 6.46 -20.59 -9.13
N GLY A 458 5.88 -21.16 -8.07
CA GLY A 458 6.48 -21.26 -6.73
C GLY A 458 6.36 -19.99 -5.88
N ILE A 459 5.89 -18.88 -6.45
CA ILE A 459 5.71 -17.60 -5.74
C ILE A 459 4.59 -17.76 -4.71
N GLY A 460 4.86 -17.40 -3.46
CA GLY A 460 3.87 -17.37 -2.38
C GLY A 460 2.87 -16.24 -2.59
N ILE A 461 1.58 -16.52 -2.42
CA ILE A 461 0.49 -15.57 -2.73
C ILE A 461 -0.28 -15.25 -1.46
N VAL A 462 -0.39 -13.96 -1.16
CA VAL A 462 -1.34 -13.40 -0.20
C VAL A 462 -2.53 -12.86 -0.97
N ILE A 463 -3.75 -13.22 -0.57
CA ILE A 463 -4.99 -12.70 -1.17
C ILE A 463 -5.86 -12.03 -0.11
N GLY A 464 -6.51 -10.94 -0.49
CA GLY A 464 -7.41 -10.18 0.39
C GLY A 464 -8.89 -10.52 0.18
N ALA A 465 -9.66 -10.56 1.26
CA ALA A 465 -11.08 -10.25 1.24
C ALA A 465 -11.24 -8.76 1.56
N GLY A 466 -12.03 -8.03 0.78
CA GLY A 466 -12.13 -6.58 0.92
C GLY A 466 -12.90 -6.17 2.18
N ASN A 467 -12.79 -4.89 2.57
CA ASN A 467 -13.54 -4.37 3.73
C ASN A 467 -15.05 -4.58 3.59
N GLY A 468 -15.59 -4.49 2.36
CA GLY A 468 -17.01 -4.74 2.07
C GLY A 468 -17.46 -6.20 2.21
N ASP A 469 -16.53 -7.16 2.24
CA ASP A 469 -16.87 -8.59 2.44
C ASP A 469 -17.04 -8.93 3.92
N ILE A 470 -16.48 -8.13 4.84
CA ILE A 470 -16.44 -8.41 6.27
C ILE A 470 -17.84 -8.69 6.85
N PRO A 471 -18.89 -7.89 6.58
CA PRO A 471 -20.20 -8.14 7.18
C PRO A 471 -20.82 -9.49 6.79
N ALA A 472 -20.66 -9.89 5.53
CA ALA A 472 -21.16 -11.18 5.05
C ALA A 472 -20.34 -12.33 5.65
N LEU A 473 -19.00 -12.20 5.65
CA LEU A 473 -18.11 -13.21 6.22
C LEU A 473 -18.30 -13.38 7.74
N ALA A 474 -18.61 -12.32 8.46
CA ALA A 474 -18.85 -12.35 9.90
C ALA A 474 -20.22 -12.95 10.26
N SER A 475 -21.27 -12.57 9.54
CA SER A 475 -22.65 -12.94 9.89
C SER A 475 -23.06 -14.36 9.49
N ASP A 476 -22.45 -14.92 8.44
CA ASP A 476 -22.80 -16.25 7.94
C ASP A 476 -21.55 -17.10 7.62
N PRO A 477 -21.30 -18.20 8.37
CA PRO A 477 -20.21 -19.13 8.08
C PRO A 477 -20.25 -19.75 6.67
N ASN A 478 -21.43 -19.85 6.05
CA ASN A 478 -21.53 -20.34 4.67
C ASN A 478 -20.94 -19.35 3.68
N SER A 479 -21.00 -18.05 3.96
CA SER A 479 -20.38 -17.03 3.13
C SER A 479 -18.85 -17.19 3.09
N ALA A 480 -18.21 -17.48 4.23
CA ALA A 480 -16.78 -17.81 4.26
C ALA A 480 -16.45 -19.10 3.50
N THR A 481 -17.30 -20.13 3.65
CA THR A 481 -17.16 -21.39 2.89
C THR A 481 -17.27 -21.16 1.38
N GLN A 482 -18.24 -20.36 0.94
CA GLN A 482 -18.41 -20.00 -0.47
C GLN A 482 -17.24 -19.17 -0.99
N TRP A 483 -16.70 -18.27 -0.18
CA TRP A 483 -15.52 -17.49 -0.52
C TRP A 483 -14.30 -18.41 -0.75
N VAL A 484 -14.03 -19.36 0.16
CA VAL A 484 -12.94 -20.36 -0.01
C VAL A 484 -13.16 -21.22 -1.25
N ASN A 485 -14.38 -21.69 -1.49
CA ASN A 485 -14.73 -22.50 -2.65
C ASN A 485 -14.53 -21.76 -3.99
N SER A 486 -14.72 -20.45 -4.00
CA SER A 486 -14.65 -19.64 -5.22
C SER A 486 -13.25 -19.09 -5.49
N ASN A 487 -12.54 -18.73 -4.41
CA ASN A 487 -11.31 -17.93 -4.48
C ASN A 487 -10.04 -18.72 -4.14
N VAL A 488 -10.14 -19.88 -3.49
CA VAL A 488 -8.99 -20.67 -3.03
C VAL A 488 -8.93 -22.04 -3.71
N LEU A 489 -9.97 -22.85 -3.54
CA LEU A 489 -9.99 -24.25 -4.03
C LEU A 489 -9.73 -24.42 -5.54
N PRO A 490 -10.19 -23.52 -6.43
CA PRO A 490 -9.95 -23.67 -7.87
C PRO A 490 -8.48 -23.48 -8.27
N TYR A 491 -7.67 -22.86 -7.40
CA TYR A 491 -6.31 -22.43 -7.72
C TYR A 491 -5.26 -23.17 -6.90
N TYR A 492 -5.57 -23.56 -5.67
CA TYR A 492 -4.66 -24.29 -4.78
C TYR A 492 -4.62 -25.80 -5.11
N PRO A 493 -3.45 -26.48 -5.09
CA PRO A 493 -2.12 -25.98 -4.71
C PRO A 493 -1.29 -25.43 -5.88
N ALA A 494 -1.81 -25.42 -7.12
CA ALA A 494 -1.03 -24.95 -8.26
C ALA A 494 -0.57 -23.49 -8.06
N SER A 495 -1.47 -22.64 -7.57
CA SER A 495 -1.15 -21.30 -7.06
C SER A 495 -0.85 -21.43 -5.57
N ASN A 496 0.36 -21.07 -5.16
CA ASN A 496 0.84 -21.25 -3.79
C ASN A 496 0.27 -20.17 -2.86
N ILE A 497 -1.03 -20.24 -2.58
CA ILE A 497 -1.71 -19.34 -1.63
C ILE A 497 -1.25 -19.70 -0.22
N ILE A 498 -0.67 -18.73 0.50
CA ILE A 498 -0.05 -18.93 1.82
C ILE A 498 -0.77 -18.17 2.95
N LEU A 499 -1.44 -17.06 2.62
CA LEU A 499 -2.09 -16.18 3.59
C LEU A 499 -3.35 -15.55 2.99
N ILE A 500 -4.41 -15.47 3.77
CA ILE A 500 -5.62 -14.71 3.46
C ILE A 500 -5.71 -13.54 4.43
N THR A 501 -5.82 -12.32 3.92
CA THR A 501 -6.04 -11.12 4.74
C THR A 501 -7.51 -10.70 4.70
N ILE A 502 -8.17 -10.63 5.85
CA ILE A 502 -9.55 -10.15 5.97
C ILE A 502 -9.52 -8.66 6.25
N GLY A 503 -9.89 -7.87 5.25
CA GLY A 503 -9.83 -6.42 5.31
C GLY A 503 -8.42 -5.84 5.17
N ASN A 504 -8.40 -4.53 4.92
CA ASN A 504 -7.21 -3.69 4.82
C ASN A 504 -7.44 -2.40 5.62
N GLU A 505 -6.62 -2.18 6.63
CA GLU A 505 -6.63 -1.00 7.50
C GLU A 505 -8.01 -0.69 8.11
N VAL A 506 -8.77 -1.74 8.44
CA VAL A 506 -10.16 -1.62 8.94
C VAL A 506 -10.25 -0.71 10.18
N VAL A 507 -9.28 -0.81 11.09
CA VAL A 507 -9.25 0.02 12.31
C VAL A 507 -9.03 1.51 12.00
N LEU A 508 -8.31 1.83 10.91
CA LEU A 508 -8.12 3.22 10.46
C LEU A 508 -9.43 3.84 9.95
N SER A 509 -10.33 3.03 9.38
CA SER A 509 -11.60 3.54 8.83
C SER A 509 -12.52 4.20 9.86
N GLY A 510 -12.34 3.91 11.16
CA GLY A 510 -13.21 4.40 12.23
C GLY A 510 -14.61 3.75 12.27
N ASP A 511 -14.95 2.89 11.30
CA ASP A 511 -16.24 2.21 11.23
C ASP A 511 -16.34 1.11 12.30
N GLN A 512 -17.08 1.41 13.37
CA GLN A 512 -17.26 0.51 14.51
C GLN A 512 -17.96 -0.81 14.13
N ASN A 513 -18.79 -0.81 13.08
CA ASN A 513 -19.46 -2.03 12.63
C ASN A 513 -18.45 -2.97 11.97
N LEU A 514 -17.59 -2.45 11.10
CA LEU A 514 -16.54 -3.25 10.47
C LEU A 514 -15.50 -3.75 11.49
N ILE A 515 -15.09 -2.88 12.42
CA ILE A 515 -14.11 -3.22 13.46
C ILE A 515 -14.64 -4.35 14.36
N SER A 516 -15.90 -4.25 14.82
CA SER A 516 -16.50 -5.26 15.70
C SER A 516 -16.75 -6.61 15.02
N GLN A 517 -16.95 -6.63 13.70
CA GLN A 517 -17.21 -7.84 12.91
C GLN A 517 -15.93 -8.54 12.43
N LEU A 518 -14.79 -7.84 12.43
CA LEU A 518 -13.52 -8.32 11.86
C LEU A 518 -13.07 -9.67 12.45
N LEU A 519 -13.10 -9.80 13.78
CA LEU A 519 -12.69 -11.04 14.45
C LEU A 519 -13.58 -12.23 14.05
N SER A 520 -14.90 -12.03 13.99
CA SER A 520 -15.84 -13.08 13.58
C SER A 520 -15.64 -13.48 12.11
N ALA A 521 -15.37 -12.52 11.22
CA ALA A 521 -15.04 -12.83 9.82
C ALA A 521 -13.77 -13.67 9.70
N MET A 522 -12.72 -13.34 10.47
CA MET A 522 -11.48 -14.13 10.50
C MET A 522 -11.70 -15.55 11.03
N GLN A 523 -12.48 -15.69 12.12
CA GLN A 523 -12.84 -17.00 12.69
C GLN A 523 -13.61 -17.86 11.69
N ASN A 524 -14.60 -17.28 10.98
CA ASN A 524 -15.36 -18.00 9.97
C ASN A 524 -14.49 -18.42 8.77
N MET A 525 -13.55 -17.57 8.35
CA MET A 525 -12.58 -17.91 7.29
C MET A 525 -11.67 -19.08 7.72
N GLU A 526 -11.12 -19.04 8.92
CA GLU A 526 -10.28 -20.11 9.46
C GLU A 526 -11.06 -21.43 9.57
N ASN A 527 -12.31 -21.37 10.03
CA ASN A 527 -13.20 -22.54 10.07
C ASN A 527 -13.46 -23.12 8.68
N ALA A 528 -13.68 -22.26 7.67
CA ALA A 528 -13.86 -22.69 6.29
C ALA A 528 -12.60 -23.35 5.70
N LEU A 529 -11.40 -22.82 6.00
CA LEU A 529 -10.13 -23.43 5.61
C LEU A 529 -9.90 -24.77 6.31
N ASN A 530 -10.22 -24.86 7.61
CA ASN A 530 -10.16 -26.11 8.37
C ASN A 530 -11.09 -27.17 7.77
N ALA A 531 -12.34 -26.80 7.45
CA ALA A 531 -13.29 -27.69 6.79
C ALA A 531 -12.80 -28.16 5.41
N ALA A 532 -12.05 -27.32 4.70
CA ALA A 532 -11.40 -27.65 3.43
C ALA A 532 -10.06 -28.40 3.57
N SER A 533 -9.63 -28.75 4.79
CA SER A 533 -8.31 -29.37 5.06
C SER A 533 -7.10 -28.51 4.61
N LEU A 534 -7.30 -27.20 4.60
CA LEU A 534 -6.30 -26.17 4.30
C LEU A 534 -5.85 -25.38 5.53
N GLY A 535 -6.53 -25.56 6.66
CA GLY A 535 -6.11 -25.00 7.95
C GLY A 535 -4.69 -25.38 8.31
N GLY A 536 -3.95 -24.41 8.85
CA GLY A 536 -2.51 -24.55 9.12
C GLY A 536 -1.60 -24.44 7.89
N LYS A 537 -2.08 -24.76 6.67
CA LYS A 537 -1.35 -24.58 5.40
C LYS A 537 -1.52 -23.17 4.85
N ILE A 538 -2.74 -22.64 4.91
CA ILE A 538 -3.08 -21.26 4.57
C ILE A 538 -3.45 -20.58 5.88
N LYS A 539 -2.80 -19.47 6.20
CA LYS A 539 -3.07 -18.70 7.41
C LYS A 539 -4.11 -17.62 7.15
N VAL A 540 -4.77 -17.14 8.20
CA VAL A 540 -5.70 -15.99 8.14
C VAL A 540 -5.15 -14.85 9.01
N SER A 541 -5.06 -13.65 8.45
CA SER A 541 -4.67 -12.43 9.17
C SER A 541 -5.54 -11.24 8.74
N THR A 542 -5.23 -10.05 9.23
CA THR A 542 -5.83 -8.77 8.84
C THR A 542 -4.70 -7.74 8.76
N VAL A 543 -4.79 -6.80 7.82
CA VAL A 543 -3.76 -5.77 7.64
C VAL A 543 -4.13 -4.51 8.41
N HIS A 544 -3.20 -4.01 9.23
CA HIS A 544 -3.36 -2.80 10.02
C HIS A 544 -2.48 -1.66 9.47
N SER A 545 -2.89 -0.41 9.68
CA SER A 545 -2.01 0.74 9.52
C SER A 545 -1.29 1.04 10.85
N MET A 546 -0.24 1.86 10.79
CA MET A 546 0.44 2.34 12.01
C MET A 546 -0.46 3.16 12.95
N ALA A 547 -1.63 3.64 12.49
CA ALA A 547 -2.58 4.39 13.31
C ALA A 547 -3.26 3.54 14.40
N VAL A 548 -3.07 2.22 14.38
CA VAL A 548 -3.47 1.35 15.49
C VAL A 548 -2.67 1.61 16.77
N LEU A 549 -1.51 2.29 16.66
CA LEU A 549 -0.68 2.70 17.78
C LEU A 549 -1.03 4.13 18.22
N SER A 550 -1.09 4.37 19.53
CA SER A 550 -1.14 5.72 20.10
C SER A 550 0.24 6.28 20.41
N GLN A 551 1.23 5.40 20.57
CA GLN A 551 2.63 5.77 20.83
C GLN A 551 3.53 4.90 19.96
N SER A 552 4.54 5.51 19.34
CA SER A 552 5.51 4.82 18.49
C SER A 552 6.89 5.49 18.47
N ASP A 553 7.06 6.60 19.20
CA ASP A 553 8.32 7.34 19.29
C ASP A 553 8.58 7.70 20.77
N PRO A 554 9.70 7.23 21.38
CA PRO A 554 10.66 6.28 20.81
C PRO A 554 10.04 4.89 20.56
N PRO A 555 10.60 4.03 19.70
CA PRO A 555 10.03 2.69 19.42
C PRO A 555 9.81 1.82 20.66
N SER A 556 10.61 1.99 21.71
CA SER A 556 10.44 1.27 22.98
C SER A 556 9.17 1.65 23.75
N SER A 557 8.55 2.79 23.46
CA SER A 557 7.26 3.22 24.05
C SER A 557 6.05 2.72 23.26
N GLY A 558 6.26 1.93 22.20
CA GLY A 558 5.21 1.43 21.32
C GLY A 558 4.01 0.88 22.08
N LEU A 559 2.82 1.43 21.81
CA LEU A 559 1.59 1.08 22.51
C LEU A 559 0.38 1.15 21.57
N PHE A 560 -0.42 0.09 21.55
CA PHE A 560 -1.72 0.09 20.87
C PHE A 560 -2.65 1.15 21.49
N ASN A 561 -3.39 1.84 20.63
CA ASN A 561 -4.35 2.85 21.08
C ASN A 561 -5.34 2.23 22.07
N PRO A 562 -5.52 2.81 23.28
CA PRO A 562 -6.45 2.29 24.28
C PRO A 562 -7.87 2.04 23.75
N SER A 563 -8.33 2.86 22.80
CA SER A 563 -9.66 2.74 22.19
C SER A 563 -9.85 1.45 21.38
N TYR A 564 -8.76 0.85 20.91
CA TYR A 564 -8.78 -0.38 20.11
C TYR A 564 -8.17 -1.57 20.85
N GLN A 565 -7.74 -1.39 22.10
CA GLN A 565 -6.92 -2.37 22.80
C GLN A 565 -7.62 -3.72 23.00
N ASP A 566 -8.91 -3.72 23.32
CA ASP A 566 -9.70 -4.95 23.47
C ASP A 566 -9.90 -5.67 22.14
N THR A 567 -10.18 -4.91 21.07
CA THR A 567 -10.27 -5.45 19.71
C THR A 567 -8.94 -6.09 19.30
N MET A 568 -7.82 -5.37 19.51
CA MET A 568 -6.48 -5.87 19.21
C MET A 568 -6.16 -7.12 20.04
N ARG A 569 -6.52 -7.17 21.32
CA ARG A 569 -6.34 -8.38 22.14
C ARG A 569 -7.05 -9.59 21.54
N GLY A 570 -8.29 -9.43 21.07
CA GLY A 570 -9.04 -10.50 20.40
C GLY A 570 -8.39 -10.96 19.10
N LEU A 571 -7.98 -10.01 18.25
CA LEU A 571 -7.32 -10.31 16.97
C LEU A 571 -5.95 -10.97 17.16
N LEU A 572 -5.16 -10.49 18.12
CA LEU A 572 -3.84 -11.04 18.44
C LEU A 572 -3.96 -12.43 19.08
N GLN A 573 -4.97 -12.65 19.94
CA GLN A 573 -5.22 -13.99 20.47
C GLN A 573 -5.57 -14.97 19.35
N PHE A 574 -6.42 -14.58 18.42
CA PHE A 574 -6.70 -15.38 17.23
C PHE A 574 -5.44 -15.68 16.40
N GLN A 575 -4.59 -14.67 16.18
CA GLN A 575 -3.33 -14.84 15.43
C GLN A 575 -2.39 -15.82 16.12
N ARG A 576 -2.19 -15.69 17.43
CA ARG A 576 -1.40 -16.63 18.24
C ARG A 576 -1.96 -18.05 18.14
N ASP A 577 -3.26 -18.24 18.36
CA ASP A 577 -3.88 -19.56 18.40
C ASP A 577 -3.76 -20.31 17.06
N ASN A 578 -3.69 -19.58 15.95
CA ASN A 578 -3.58 -20.14 14.61
C ASN A 578 -2.16 -20.06 14.02
N GLY A 579 -1.17 -19.55 14.77
CA GLY A 579 0.21 -19.33 14.30
C GLY A 579 0.26 -18.45 13.05
N SER A 580 -0.52 -17.38 13.04
CA SER A 580 -0.64 -16.40 11.95
C SER A 580 0.08 -15.10 12.32
N PRO A 581 0.71 -14.37 11.38
CA PRO A 581 1.40 -13.13 11.69
C PRO A 581 0.45 -11.96 11.91
N LEU A 582 0.93 -10.94 12.63
CA LEU A 582 0.35 -9.59 12.59
C LEU A 582 0.82 -8.89 11.32
N ALA A 583 -0.09 -8.59 10.40
CA ALA A 583 0.21 -7.85 9.19
C ALA A 583 0.02 -6.33 9.41
N ILE A 584 1.03 -5.53 9.08
CA ILE A 584 1.07 -4.08 9.35
C ILE A 584 1.68 -3.31 8.17
N ASN A 585 1.23 -2.07 7.94
CA ASN A 585 1.68 -1.15 6.89
C ASN A 585 2.52 0.01 7.46
N PRO A 586 3.82 -0.19 7.75
CA PRO A 586 4.75 0.85 8.16
C PRO A 586 5.20 1.70 6.96
N TYR A 587 4.79 2.96 6.94
CA TYR A 587 5.19 3.93 5.92
C TYR A 587 5.95 5.11 6.56
N PRO A 588 7.29 5.09 6.55
CA PRO A 588 8.11 6.24 6.92
C PRO A 588 7.87 7.48 6.04
N PHE A 589 7.47 7.28 4.78
CA PHE A 589 7.15 8.36 3.85
C PHE A 589 6.13 9.34 4.41
N PHE A 590 4.98 8.87 4.92
CA PHE A 590 3.95 9.76 5.45
C PHE A 590 4.42 10.54 6.68
N ALA A 591 5.27 9.92 7.52
CA ALA A 591 5.88 10.61 8.66
C ALA A 591 6.90 11.68 8.21
N TYR A 592 7.59 11.47 7.09
CA TYR A 592 8.53 12.42 6.51
C TYR A 592 7.80 13.60 5.86
N GLN A 593 6.75 13.31 5.09
CA GLN A 593 5.93 14.33 4.44
C GLN A 593 5.25 15.26 5.44
N SER A 594 4.80 14.74 6.59
CA SER A 594 4.11 15.54 7.60
C SER A 594 5.03 16.50 8.35
N ASP A 595 6.30 16.11 8.55
CA ASP A 595 7.26 16.85 9.38
C ASP A 595 8.71 16.53 8.98
N PRO A 596 9.20 17.11 7.86
CA PRO A 596 10.53 16.81 7.34
C PRO A 596 11.66 17.39 8.21
N ASP A 597 11.39 18.46 8.97
CA ASP A 597 12.39 19.22 9.72
C ASP A 597 12.53 18.76 11.18
N GLN A 598 11.47 18.28 11.83
CA GLN A 598 11.56 17.83 13.24
C GLN A 598 11.94 16.37 13.40
N ARG A 599 12.05 15.59 12.32
CA ARG A 599 12.50 14.20 12.37
C ARG A 599 13.76 13.95 11.52
N PRO A 600 14.94 14.44 11.96
CA PRO A 600 16.21 14.26 11.24
C PRO A 600 16.55 12.79 10.96
N TRP A 601 16.11 11.88 11.83
CA TRP A 601 16.32 10.43 11.66
C TRP A 601 15.62 9.85 10.44
N LEU A 602 14.58 10.49 9.90
CA LEU A 602 13.95 10.03 8.66
C LEU A 602 14.87 10.21 7.44
N SER A 603 15.90 11.07 7.52
CA SER A 603 16.96 11.11 6.51
C SER A 603 17.79 9.81 6.46
N ALA A 604 17.79 9.02 7.54
CA ALA A 604 18.42 7.70 7.56
C ALA A 604 17.72 6.70 6.61
N CYS A 605 16.49 6.96 6.17
CA CYS A 605 15.85 6.22 5.08
C CYS A 605 16.72 6.16 3.81
N PHE A 606 17.49 7.22 3.56
CA PHE A 606 18.23 7.40 2.32
C PHE A 606 19.72 7.10 2.48
N ASN A 607 20.23 7.07 3.70
CA ASN A 607 21.65 6.92 3.97
C ASN A 607 22.02 5.44 4.23
N PRO A 608 22.91 4.84 3.42
CA PRO A 608 23.37 3.47 3.64
C PRO A 608 24.33 3.33 4.82
N THR A 609 24.89 4.44 5.31
CA THR A 609 25.84 4.50 6.42
C THR A 609 25.22 5.15 7.66
N PRO A 610 25.35 4.54 8.86
CA PRO A 610 24.83 5.13 10.09
C PRO A 610 25.53 6.46 10.40
N ASP A 611 24.75 7.51 10.66
CA ASP A 611 25.22 8.76 11.23
C ASP A 611 25.31 8.69 12.78
N GLU A 612 25.61 9.81 13.43
CA GLU A 612 25.72 9.87 14.91
C GLU A 612 24.38 9.63 15.61
N SER A 613 23.27 10.02 14.98
CA SER A 613 21.89 9.84 15.47
C SER A 613 21.46 8.37 15.45
N THR A 614 21.75 7.64 14.35
CA THR A 614 21.45 6.21 14.19
C THR A 614 22.39 5.30 14.99
N ARG A 615 23.63 5.74 15.29
CA ARG A 615 24.54 5.01 16.20
C ARG A 615 24.04 4.96 17.65
N ALA A 616 23.30 5.97 18.11
CA ALA A 616 22.76 6.00 19.47
C ALA A 616 21.57 5.06 19.67
N THR A 617 20.77 4.80 18.62
CA THR A 617 19.60 3.91 18.65
C THR A 617 19.91 2.48 18.17
N GLY A 618 21.04 2.26 17.48
CA GLY A 618 21.41 0.96 16.89
C GLY A 618 20.58 0.57 15.67
N LEU A 619 19.73 1.48 15.18
CA LEU A 619 18.75 1.29 14.11
C LEU A 619 19.25 1.93 12.82
N ARG A 620 19.11 1.23 11.68
CA ARG A 620 19.68 1.64 10.38
C ARG A 620 18.64 2.23 9.42
N LEU A 621 17.36 1.91 9.59
CA LEU A 621 16.27 2.39 8.72
C LEU A 621 15.05 2.82 9.54
N ALA A 622 14.33 3.85 9.09
CA ALA A 622 13.08 4.30 9.71
C ALA A 622 11.98 3.23 9.75
N CYS A 623 11.97 2.32 8.79
CA CYS A 623 11.06 1.19 8.79
C CYS A 623 11.33 0.26 9.99
N GLU A 624 12.60 0.07 10.39
CA GLU A 624 12.94 -0.72 11.59
C GLU A 624 12.38 -0.08 12.85
N LEU A 625 12.38 1.26 12.95
CA LEU A 625 11.80 1.99 14.08
C LEU A 625 10.30 1.74 14.22
N GLN A 626 9.56 1.81 13.11
CA GLN A 626 8.12 1.56 13.11
C GLN A 626 7.80 0.09 13.43
N VAL A 627 8.60 -0.84 12.91
CA VAL A 627 8.44 -2.27 13.19
C VAL A 627 8.77 -2.60 14.66
N ASP A 628 9.81 -1.99 15.24
CA ASP A 628 10.13 -2.14 16.67
C ASP A 628 9.07 -1.51 17.57
N ALA A 629 8.44 -0.40 17.15
CA ALA A 629 7.29 0.16 17.87
C ALA A 629 6.12 -0.84 17.93
N VAL A 630 5.84 -1.55 16.83
CA VAL A 630 4.84 -2.62 16.80
C VAL A 630 5.26 -3.78 17.71
N ARG A 631 6.53 -4.19 17.68
CA ARG A 631 7.05 -5.24 18.57
C ARG A 631 6.91 -4.86 20.05
N SER A 632 7.19 -3.61 20.41
CA SER A 632 6.97 -3.08 21.77
C SER A 632 5.49 -3.12 22.16
N ALA A 633 4.58 -2.74 21.27
CA ALA A 633 3.15 -2.77 21.52
C ALA A 633 2.62 -4.20 21.73
N LEU A 634 3.10 -5.15 20.92
CA LEU A 634 2.83 -6.59 21.11
C LEU A 634 3.33 -7.07 22.48
N ASN A 635 4.57 -6.71 22.83
CA ASN A 635 5.17 -7.10 24.11
C ASN A 635 4.37 -6.54 25.30
N ALA A 636 3.90 -5.29 25.21
CA ALA A 636 3.09 -4.63 26.24
C ALA A 636 1.73 -5.31 26.45
N LEU A 637 1.12 -5.85 25.39
CA LEU A 637 -0.11 -6.64 25.48
C LEU A 637 0.09 -8.11 25.85
N GLY A 638 1.35 -8.56 25.94
CA GLY A 638 1.72 -9.94 26.28
C GLY A 638 1.81 -10.88 25.08
N PHE A 639 1.87 -10.38 23.85
CA PHE A 639 1.91 -11.14 22.58
C PHE A 639 3.31 -11.22 21.95
N LYS A 640 4.31 -11.64 22.74
CA LYS A 640 5.73 -11.63 22.36
C LYS A 640 6.10 -12.61 21.24
N ASP A 641 5.32 -13.67 21.12
CA ASP A 641 5.49 -14.81 20.22
C ASP A 641 4.90 -14.61 18.81
N ILE A 642 4.10 -13.56 18.62
CA ILE A 642 3.49 -13.28 17.31
C ILE A 642 4.55 -12.71 16.36
N GLU A 643 4.66 -13.30 15.17
CA GLU A 643 5.51 -12.80 14.09
C GLU A 643 4.88 -11.56 13.45
N ILE A 644 5.73 -10.61 13.02
CA ILE A 644 5.29 -9.42 12.29
C ILE A 644 5.51 -9.66 10.80
N LEU A 645 4.54 -9.25 9.99
CA LEU A 645 4.64 -9.20 8.54
C LEU A 645 4.41 -7.75 8.11
N VAL A 646 5.36 -7.19 7.36
CA VAL A 646 5.22 -5.86 6.75
C VAL A 646 4.44 -6.02 5.45
N ALA A 647 3.15 -5.74 5.48
CA ALA A 647 2.23 -5.99 4.36
C ALA A 647 2.36 -4.94 3.27
N GLU A 648 2.73 -3.71 3.62
CA GLU A 648 3.00 -2.65 2.68
C GLU A 648 4.05 -1.68 3.23
N THR A 649 5.04 -1.36 2.42
CA THR A 649 5.95 -0.24 2.66
C THR A 649 6.60 0.19 1.35
N GLY A 650 6.82 1.48 1.16
CA GLY A 650 7.37 2.01 -0.08
C GLY A 650 7.59 3.51 -0.01
N TRP A 651 8.11 4.07 -1.10
CA TRP A 651 8.35 5.50 -1.24
C TRP A 651 8.02 5.96 -2.66
N PRO A 652 7.19 7.00 -2.84
CA PRO A 652 6.78 7.46 -4.16
C PRO A 652 7.91 8.23 -4.84
N TYR A 653 8.10 8.03 -6.14
CA TYR A 653 9.17 8.70 -6.89
C TYR A 653 8.74 10.04 -7.51
N ARG A 654 7.45 10.36 -7.43
CA ARG A 654 6.83 11.58 -7.95
C ARG A 654 5.67 11.95 -7.06
N GLY A 655 5.33 13.23 -6.97
CA GLY A 655 4.17 13.73 -6.23
C GLY A 655 3.73 15.09 -6.74
N ASP A 656 2.71 15.66 -6.11
CA ASP A 656 2.27 17.02 -6.38
C ASP A 656 3.33 18.03 -5.91
N SER A 657 3.28 19.26 -6.42
CA SER A 657 4.29 20.29 -6.12
C SER A 657 4.38 20.67 -4.64
N ASN A 658 3.36 20.34 -3.84
CA ASN A 658 3.29 20.56 -2.40
C ASN A 658 3.67 19.31 -1.58
N GLU A 659 4.00 18.19 -2.21
CA GLU A 659 4.44 16.98 -1.53
C GLU A 659 5.96 16.99 -1.36
N VAL A 660 6.41 17.00 -0.11
CA VAL A 660 7.84 16.94 0.23
C VAL A 660 8.28 15.48 0.33
N GLY A 661 9.36 15.13 -0.34
CA GLY A 661 9.97 13.80 -0.27
C GLY A 661 9.84 12.92 -1.51
N PRO A 662 8.80 13.00 -2.36
CA PRO A 662 8.77 12.21 -3.59
C PRO A 662 9.88 12.62 -4.57
N SER A 663 10.77 11.69 -4.89
CA SER A 663 11.78 11.83 -5.95
C SER A 663 12.32 10.46 -6.36
N ILE A 664 12.89 10.34 -7.55
CA ILE A 664 13.53 9.09 -8.01
C ILE A 664 14.67 8.72 -7.07
N GLU A 665 15.45 9.70 -6.61
CA GLU A 665 16.58 9.50 -5.71
C GLU A 665 16.13 8.93 -4.36
N ASN A 666 15.10 9.53 -3.76
CA ASN A 666 14.56 9.10 -2.46
C ASN A 666 13.90 7.73 -2.56
N ALA A 667 13.10 7.50 -3.60
CA ALA A 667 12.43 6.22 -3.81
C ALA A 667 13.43 5.09 -4.06
N ARG A 668 14.47 5.34 -4.87
CA ARG A 668 15.56 4.40 -5.11
C ARG A 668 16.35 4.12 -3.83
N ALA A 669 16.69 5.16 -3.07
CA ALA A 669 17.45 5.03 -1.85
C ALA A 669 16.66 4.24 -0.79
N TYR A 670 15.39 4.59 -0.54
CA TYR A 670 14.54 3.90 0.42
C TYR A 670 14.38 2.41 0.07
N ASN A 671 13.88 2.10 -1.13
CA ASN A 671 13.59 0.72 -1.53
C ASN A 671 14.90 -0.10 -1.66
N GLY A 672 15.97 0.49 -2.19
CA GLY A 672 17.27 -0.16 -2.30
C GLY A 672 17.91 -0.47 -0.95
N ASN A 673 17.89 0.49 -0.02
CA ASN A 673 18.42 0.30 1.33
C ASN A 673 17.59 -0.72 2.12
N LEU A 674 16.26 -0.69 1.99
CA LEU A 674 15.38 -1.69 2.60
C LEU A 674 15.69 -3.10 2.10
N ILE A 675 15.83 -3.30 0.78
CA ILE A 675 16.20 -4.59 0.21
C ILE A 675 17.58 -5.04 0.71
N ALA A 676 18.57 -4.14 0.76
CA ALA A 676 19.90 -4.43 1.28
C ALA A 676 19.86 -4.83 2.76
N HIS A 677 19.05 -4.14 3.57
CA HIS A 677 18.84 -4.47 4.97
C HIS A 677 18.23 -5.88 5.12
N LEU A 678 17.15 -6.17 4.39
CA LEU A 678 16.50 -7.48 4.43
C LEU A 678 17.46 -8.60 4.02
N ARG A 679 18.36 -8.36 3.06
CA ARG A 679 19.40 -9.33 2.66
C ARG A 679 20.50 -9.52 3.69
N SER A 680 20.74 -8.53 4.55
CA SER A 680 21.75 -8.63 5.59
C SER A 680 21.39 -9.59 6.72
N LEU A 681 20.11 -9.97 6.83
CA LEU A 681 19.57 -10.83 7.90
C LEU A 681 19.81 -10.30 9.32
N VAL A 682 20.18 -9.02 9.46
CA VAL A 682 20.45 -8.40 10.76
C VAL A 682 19.17 -8.31 11.60
N GLY A 683 18.01 -8.18 10.95
CA GLY A 683 16.72 -7.97 11.59
C GLY A 683 16.62 -6.58 12.23
N THR A 684 15.73 -6.42 13.18
CA THR A 684 15.60 -5.18 13.96
C THR A 684 16.24 -5.35 15.35
N PRO A 685 16.56 -4.28 16.09
CA PRO A 685 17.07 -4.42 17.46
C PRO A 685 16.19 -5.25 18.39
N LEU A 686 14.86 -5.17 18.28
CA LEU A 686 13.95 -6.01 19.08
C LEU A 686 13.67 -7.38 18.44
N MET A 687 14.09 -7.62 17.21
CA MET A 687 13.98 -8.90 16.49
C MET A 687 15.28 -9.22 15.71
N PRO A 688 16.42 -9.42 16.39
CA PRO A 688 17.71 -9.56 15.74
C PRO A 688 17.89 -10.95 15.10
N GLY A 689 18.69 -11.00 14.03
CA GLY A 689 19.14 -12.25 13.41
C GLY A 689 18.14 -12.94 12.49
N LYS A 690 17.02 -12.28 12.16
CA LYS A 690 16.02 -12.76 11.21
C LYS A 690 15.43 -11.57 10.44
N SER A 691 15.25 -11.74 9.13
CA SER A 691 14.54 -10.74 8.31
C SER A 691 13.04 -10.86 8.47
N VAL A 692 12.38 -9.71 8.54
CA VAL A 692 10.93 -9.60 8.59
C VAL A 692 10.37 -9.74 7.17
N ASP A 693 9.37 -10.60 6.99
CA ASP A 693 8.65 -10.71 5.72
C ASP A 693 8.09 -9.35 5.32
N THR A 694 8.54 -8.83 4.17
CA THR A 694 8.30 -7.44 3.76
C THR A 694 7.82 -7.35 2.33
N TYR A 695 6.65 -6.75 2.13
CA TYR A 695 6.03 -6.55 0.83
C TYR A 695 6.20 -5.10 0.38
N LEU A 696 7.04 -4.91 -0.63
CA LEU A 696 7.29 -3.60 -1.23
C LEU A 696 6.01 -3.10 -1.92
N PHE A 697 5.66 -1.84 -1.69
CA PHE A 697 4.55 -1.16 -2.36
C PHE A 697 5.12 -0.19 -3.41
N ALA A 698 4.95 -0.43 -4.72
CA ALA A 698 4.26 -1.56 -5.37
C ALA A 698 4.94 -2.00 -6.67
N ILE A 699 4.43 -3.04 -7.33
CA ILE A 699 5.00 -3.53 -8.60
C ILE A 699 4.86 -2.54 -9.76
N TYR A 700 3.71 -1.88 -9.90
CA TYR A 700 3.42 -0.92 -10.95
C TYR A 700 2.86 0.37 -10.34
N ASP A 701 2.95 1.46 -11.10
CA ASP A 701 2.13 2.65 -10.85
C ASP A 701 0.67 2.32 -11.09
N GLU A 702 -0.19 2.70 -10.15
CA GLU A 702 -1.63 2.48 -10.22
C GLU A 702 -2.32 3.79 -10.62
N ASP A 703 -2.45 4.05 -11.92
CA ASP A 703 -2.85 5.36 -12.48
C ASP A 703 -4.29 5.79 -12.17
N LEU A 704 -5.14 4.85 -11.74
CA LEU A 704 -6.51 5.14 -11.30
C LEU A 704 -6.64 5.32 -9.79
N LYS A 705 -5.54 5.29 -9.01
CA LYS A 705 -5.60 5.55 -7.57
C LYS A 705 -6.03 6.99 -7.27
N PRO A 706 -7.06 7.19 -6.42
CA PRO A 706 -7.47 8.51 -5.98
C PRO A 706 -6.44 9.12 -5.01
N GLY A 707 -6.59 10.40 -4.69
CA GLY A 707 -5.71 11.11 -3.75
C GLY A 707 -4.54 11.83 -4.41
N PRO A 708 -3.50 12.20 -3.63
CA PRO A 708 -2.34 12.93 -4.11
C PRO A 708 -1.63 12.25 -5.28
N ALA A 709 -0.86 13.00 -6.08
CA ALA A 709 -0.12 12.42 -7.20
C ALA A 709 0.91 11.38 -6.78
N SER A 710 1.39 11.42 -5.55
CA SER A 710 2.26 10.38 -4.99
C SER A 710 1.63 8.98 -5.00
N GLU A 711 0.31 8.85 -4.79
CA GLU A 711 -0.40 7.57 -4.79
C GLU A 711 -0.30 6.84 -6.14
N ARG A 712 -0.02 7.57 -7.23
CA ARG A 712 0.10 7.04 -8.60
C ARG A 712 1.57 6.85 -9.04
N ALA A 713 2.52 6.90 -8.09
CA ALA A 713 3.95 6.93 -8.39
C ALA A 713 4.81 6.04 -7.45
N PHE A 714 4.27 4.90 -7.01
CA PHE A 714 4.96 3.92 -6.15
C PHE A 714 5.59 2.74 -6.91
N GLY A 715 5.36 2.63 -8.22
CA GLY A 715 5.74 1.48 -9.03
C GLY A 715 7.24 1.29 -9.20
N LEU A 716 7.74 0.11 -8.82
CA LEU A 716 9.12 -0.31 -9.10
C LEU A 716 9.35 -0.62 -10.59
N PHE A 717 8.30 -1.02 -11.29
CA PHE A 717 8.30 -1.29 -12.72
C PHE A 717 7.25 -0.45 -13.43
N LYS A 718 7.50 -0.17 -14.71
CA LYS A 718 6.53 0.45 -15.61
C LYS A 718 5.66 -0.61 -16.28
N PRO A 719 4.52 -0.24 -16.86
CA PRO A 719 3.68 -1.18 -17.59
C PRO A 719 4.37 -1.91 -18.76
N ASP A 720 5.43 -1.32 -19.33
CA ASP A 720 6.28 -1.93 -20.36
C ASP A 720 7.30 -2.96 -19.80
N LEU A 721 7.23 -3.27 -18.50
CA LEU A 721 8.09 -4.18 -17.75
C LEU A 721 9.53 -3.67 -17.51
N SER A 722 9.86 -2.44 -17.91
CA SER A 722 11.12 -1.81 -17.55
C SER A 722 11.11 -1.34 -16.10
N MET A 723 12.29 -1.27 -15.47
CA MET A 723 12.41 -0.73 -14.11
C MET A 723 12.20 0.79 -14.12
N THR A 724 11.46 1.31 -13.16
CA THR A 724 11.36 2.76 -12.93
C THR A 724 12.71 3.29 -12.45
N TYR A 725 13.36 2.55 -11.55
CA TYR A 725 14.72 2.76 -11.05
C TYR A 725 15.27 1.43 -10.52
N ASP A 726 16.59 1.23 -10.58
CA ASP A 726 17.21 -0.03 -10.16
C ASP A 726 17.45 -0.07 -8.65
N VAL A 727 16.85 -1.06 -7.99
CA VAL A 727 16.94 -1.37 -6.55
C VAL A 727 17.59 -2.74 -6.27
N GLY A 728 18.22 -3.35 -7.28
CA GLY A 728 18.98 -4.59 -7.12
C GLY A 728 18.13 -5.85 -6.99
N LEU A 729 16.96 -5.91 -7.65
CA LEU A 729 16.06 -7.06 -7.63
C LEU A 729 16.34 -8.12 -8.70
N SER A 730 17.20 -7.86 -9.69
CA SER A 730 17.51 -8.83 -10.76
C SER A 730 18.22 -10.07 -10.21
N LYS A 731 17.80 -11.27 -10.64
CA LYS A 731 18.47 -12.55 -10.33
C LYS A 731 19.81 -12.72 -11.07
N SER A 732 20.11 -11.88 -12.06
CA SER A 732 21.35 -11.96 -12.83
C SER A 732 22.48 -11.17 -12.16
N SER A 733 23.06 -11.74 -11.12
CA SER A 733 24.48 -11.60 -10.83
C SER A 733 25.00 -12.95 -10.32
N SER A 734 25.40 -13.79 -11.27
CA SER A 734 26.45 -14.77 -11.01
C SER A 734 27.62 -14.01 -10.38
N LEU A 735 27.98 -14.39 -9.16
CA LEU A 735 29.27 -14.08 -8.56
C LEU A 735 30.37 -14.53 -9.54
N THR A 736 30.88 -13.62 -10.35
CA THR A 736 32.25 -13.74 -10.82
C THR A 736 33.14 -13.54 -9.59
N PRO A 737 34.03 -14.49 -9.26
CA PRO A 737 35.00 -14.28 -8.20
C PRO A 737 35.80 -13.02 -8.51
N SER A 738 35.62 -11.98 -7.71
CA SER A 738 36.59 -10.90 -7.64
C SER A 738 37.91 -11.52 -7.20
N THR A 739 38.86 -11.53 -8.13
CA THR A 739 40.24 -11.98 -7.94
C THR A 739 40.81 -11.34 -6.67
N PRO A 740 41.43 -12.12 -5.76
CA PRO A 740 41.94 -11.59 -4.50
C PRO A 740 43.13 -10.65 -4.77
N GLN A 741 42.99 -9.38 -4.41
CA GLN A 741 44.15 -8.53 -4.14
C GLN A 741 44.41 -8.48 -2.63
N THR A 742 45.61 -8.90 -2.30
CA THR A 742 46.28 -9.02 -1.00
C THR A 742 46.30 -7.67 -0.25
N PRO A 743 46.26 -7.67 1.09
CA PRO A 743 45.94 -6.49 1.90
C PRO A 743 47.15 -5.56 2.10
N ALA A 744 46.89 -4.24 2.05
CA ALA A 744 47.79 -3.24 2.59
C ALA A 744 47.09 -2.46 3.73
N SER A 745 47.83 -2.34 4.82
CA SER A 745 47.51 -1.68 6.09
C SER A 745 47.26 -0.15 5.93
N PRO A 746 46.75 0.53 6.98
CA PRO A 746 45.80 1.63 6.87
C PRO A 746 46.46 2.95 6.44
N SER A 747 45.83 3.66 5.50
CA SER A 747 46.19 5.05 5.19
C SER A 747 45.03 5.98 5.56
N VAL A 748 45.34 6.73 6.62
CA VAL A 748 44.75 7.93 7.21
C VAL A 748 43.93 8.81 6.24
N LYS A 749 42.80 9.33 6.75
CA LYS A 749 42.02 10.45 6.18
C LYS A 749 42.93 11.56 5.62
N PRO A 750 42.66 12.08 4.41
CA PRO A 750 43.08 13.43 4.05
C PRO A 750 41.88 14.38 4.17
N THR A 751 41.89 15.17 5.24
CA THR A 751 41.33 16.52 5.22
C THR A 751 42.10 17.35 4.18
N GLY A 752 41.42 17.82 3.13
CA GLY A 752 41.85 18.97 2.31
C GLY A 752 42.55 18.64 0.99
N ALA A 753 41.81 18.80 -0.12
CA ALA A 753 42.21 19.43 -1.39
C ALA A 753 41.23 19.00 -2.51
N GLY A 754 40.07 19.65 -2.58
CA GLY A 754 39.18 19.56 -3.75
C GLY A 754 39.50 20.69 -4.73
N TRP A 755 39.48 20.40 -6.02
CA TRP A 755 39.44 21.39 -7.10
C TRP A 755 38.05 21.37 -7.74
N CYS A 756 37.57 22.53 -8.18
CA CYS A 756 36.29 22.63 -8.88
C CYS A 756 36.50 22.62 -10.39
N MET A 757 35.88 21.67 -11.11
CA MET A 757 36.10 21.47 -12.55
C MET A 757 34.77 21.36 -13.31
N PRO A 758 34.69 21.83 -14.57
CA PRO A 758 33.52 21.65 -15.42
C PRO A 758 33.21 20.17 -15.65
N LYS A 759 31.93 19.79 -15.66
CA LYS A 759 31.51 18.43 -16.01
C LYS A 759 31.67 18.17 -17.51
N ALA A 760 31.96 16.92 -17.87
CA ALA A 760 31.93 16.48 -19.26
C ALA A 760 30.49 16.56 -19.81
N GLY A 761 30.31 17.09 -21.02
CA GLY A 761 29.01 17.18 -21.70
C GLY A 761 28.20 18.46 -21.43
N VAL A 762 28.75 19.45 -20.73
CA VAL A 762 28.14 20.79 -20.59
C VAL A 762 28.22 21.55 -21.92
N SER A 763 27.13 22.22 -22.30
CA SER A 763 27.12 23.04 -23.52
C SER A 763 27.97 24.30 -23.39
N ASP A 764 28.58 24.75 -24.49
CA ASP A 764 29.40 25.97 -24.50
C ASP A 764 28.65 27.20 -23.97
N ALA A 765 27.34 27.31 -24.22
CA ALA A 765 26.52 28.41 -23.72
C ALA A 765 26.39 28.40 -22.18
N GLN A 766 26.19 27.22 -21.59
CA GLN A 766 26.12 27.06 -20.14
C GLN A 766 27.50 27.29 -19.49
N LEU A 767 28.56 26.82 -20.15
CA LEU A 767 29.92 26.97 -19.67
C LEU A 767 30.40 28.42 -19.73
N GLN A 768 30.03 29.16 -20.78
CA GLN A 768 30.25 30.60 -20.88
C GLN A 768 29.49 31.35 -19.78
N GLY A 769 28.23 30.99 -19.52
CA GLY A 769 27.45 31.58 -18.42
C GLY A 769 28.11 31.36 -17.04
N SER A 770 28.69 30.18 -16.81
CA SER A 770 29.43 29.87 -15.58
C SER A 770 30.75 30.64 -15.47
N LEU A 771 31.46 30.82 -16.58
CA LEU A 771 32.68 31.64 -16.66
C LEU A 771 32.38 33.12 -16.37
N ASP A 772 31.37 33.68 -17.03
CA ASP A 772 30.93 35.07 -16.86
C ASP A 772 30.48 35.33 -15.43
N TYR A 773 29.75 34.38 -14.83
CA TYR A 773 29.37 34.43 -13.43
C TYR A 773 30.60 34.44 -12.51
N ALA A 774 31.55 33.50 -12.68
CA ALA A 774 32.75 33.43 -11.85
C ALA A 774 33.55 34.75 -11.91
N CYS A 775 33.80 35.29 -13.10
CA CYS A 775 34.53 36.53 -13.28
C CYS A 775 33.74 37.76 -12.80
N GLY A 776 32.41 37.72 -12.85
CA GLY A 776 31.52 38.78 -12.35
C GLY A 776 31.44 38.88 -10.83
N GLN A 777 31.83 37.84 -10.09
CA GLN A 777 31.82 37.80 -8.62
C GLN A 777 33.13 38.28 -7.98
N GLY A 778 33.96 39.03 -8.71
CA GLY A 778 35.20 39.61 -8.18
C GLY A 778 36.43 38.70 -8.22
N ILE A 779 36.38 37.63 -9.02
CA ILE A 779 37.53 36.76 -9.30
C ILE A 779 38.44 37.39 -10.36
N ASP A 780 39.75 37.34 -10.14
CA ASP A 780 40.73 37.87 -11.11
C ASP A 780 40.87 36.93 -12.32
N CYS A 781 40.11 37.24 -13.36
CA CYS A 781 40.16 36.56 -14.65
C CYS A 781 41.19 37.17 -15.63
N SER A 782 42.06 38.10 -15.20
CA SER A 782 43.15 38.61 -16.05
C SER A 782 44.14 37.52 -16.53
N PRO A 783 44.43 36.44 -15.78
CA PRO A 783 45.37 35.41 -16.24
C PRO A 783 44.89 34.60 -17.45
N ILE A 784 43.58 34.57 -17.71
CA ILE A 784 42.95 33.87 -18.84
C ILE A 784 42.62 34.79 -20.02
N GLN A 785 43.07 36.06 -19.99
CA GLN A 785 42.94 36.99 -21.13
C GLN A 785 44.12 36.87 -22.10
N PRO A 786 44.00 37.32 -23.37
CA PRO A 786 45.09 37.27 -24.35
C PRO A 786 46.40 37.86 -23.80
N GLY A 787 47.46 37.05 -23.75
CA GLY A 787 48.76 37.42 -23.17
C GLY A 787 48.94 37.11 -21.68
N GLY A 788 47.92 36.56 -21.01
CA GLY A 788 47.95 36.12 -19.62
C GLY A 788 48.60 34.74 -19.42
N ALA A 789 49.07 34.48 -18.20
CA ALA A 789 49.85 33.27 -17.86
C ALA A 789 49.05 31.95 -17.93
N CYS A 790 47.73 32.01 -17.91
CA CYS A 790 46.82 30.85 -18.00
C CYS A 790 45.90 30.93 -19.23
N PHE A 791 46.27 31.73 -20.24
CA PHE A 791 45.51 31.88 -21.47
C PHE A 791 45.53 30.59 -22.32
N GLU A 792 46.64 29.84 -22.29
CA GLU A 792 46.78 28.61 -23.07
C GLU A 792 46.48 27.35 -22.23
N PRO A 793 45.75 26.35 -22.77
CA PRO A 793 45.17 26.35 -24.12
C PRO A 793 43.96 27.28 -24.22
N ASN A 794 43.88 28.05 -25.31
CA ASN A 794 42.78 28.98 -25.58
C ASN A 794 41.48 28.25 -25.92
N THR A 795 40.85 27.65 -24.91
CA THR A 795 39.56 26.97 -25.01
C THR A 795 38.64 27.40 -23.88
N LEU A 796 37.34 27.47 -24.17
CA LEU A 796 36.32 27.86 -23.19
C LEU A 796 36.33 26.95 -21.96
N VAL A 797 36.56 25.65 -22.13
CA VAL A 797 36.64 24.68 -21.04
C VAL A 797 37.81 24.95 -20.11
N SER A 798 38.98 25.27 -20.67
CA SER A 798 40.18 25.57 -19.86
C SER A 798 40.05 26.90 -19.11
N HIS A 799 39.47 27.91 -19.73
CA HIS A 799 39.21 29.21 -19.10
C HIS A 799 38.14 29.11 -18.01
N ALA A 800 37.05 28.37 -18.27
CA ALA A 800 36.00 28.10 -17.27
C ALA A 800 36.53 27.27 -16.10
N ALA A 801 37.35 26.24 -16.35
CA ALA A 801 37.97 25.46 -15.29
C ALA A 801 38.86 26.31 -14.38
N PHE A 802 39.63 27.26 -14.94
CA PHE A 802 40.43 28.18 -14.14
C PHE A 802 39.55 29.08 -13.27
N ALA A 803 38.54 29.74 -13.86
CA ALA A 803 37.69 30.69 -13.15
C ALA A 803 36.80 30.02 -12.09
N MET A 804 36.20 28.87 -12.40
CA MET A 804 35.34 28.10 -11.49
C MET A 804 36.14 27.52 -10.31
N ASN A 805 37.36 27.01 -10.58
CA ASN A 805 38.25 26.58 -9.51
C ASN A 805 38.68 27.76 -8.63
N LEU A 806 39.09 28.88 -9.23
CA LEU A 806 39.55 30.04 -8.47
C LEU A 806 38.43 30.57 -7.57
N TYR A 807 37.20 30.69 -8.10
CA TYR A 807 36.00 31.02 -7.32
C TYR A 807 35.80 30.07 -6.14
N TYR A 808 35.81 28.76 -6.38
CA TYR A 808 35.68 27.77 -5.32
C TYR A 808 36.78 27.90 -4.24
N GLN A 809 38.03 28.17 -4.64
CA GLN A 809 39.14 28.34 -3.70
C GLN A 809 39.00 29.61 -2.85
N THR A 810 38.39 30.67 -3.38
CA THR A 810 38.23 31.96 -2.68
C THR A 810 36.92 32.08 -1.90
N SER A 811 35.88 31.30 -2.24
CA SER A 811 34.51 31.43 -1.69
C SER A 811 34.20 30.52 -0.49
N GLY A 812 35.20 29.86 0.10
CA GLY A 812 35.04 29.06 1.33
C GLY A 812 35.04 27.54 1.14
N LYS A 813 35.18 27.05 -0.10
CA LYS A 813 35.39 25.63 -0.46
C LYS A 813 34.26 24.69 -0.02
N ASN A 814 33.02 25.16 0.03
CA ASN A 814 31.88 24.30 0.29
C ASN A 814 31.41 23.60 -0.99
N PRO A 815 30.74 22.44 -0.91
CA PRO A 815 30.26 21.72 -2.09
C PRO A 815 29.38 22.58 -3.02
N TRP A 816 28.60 23.50 -2.48
CA TRP A 816 27.74 24.41 -3.26
C TRP A 816 28.50 25.52 -3.98
N ASP A 817 29.71 25.88 -3.54
CA ASP A 817 30.57 26.87 -4.22
C ASP A 817 31.14 26.33 -5.55
N CYS A 818 30.94 25.03 -5.83
CA CYS A 818 31.33 24.34 -7.06
C CYS A 818 30.14 23.84 -7.90
N ASP A 819 28.91 24.24 -7.58
CA ASP A 819 27.73 23.74 -8.31
C ASP A 819 27.57 24.42 -9.69
N PHE A 820 27.66 25.76 -9.76
CA PHE A 820 27.50 26.55 -10.99
C PHE A 820 26.30 26.11 -11.84
N SER A 821 25.11 26.02 -11.23
CA SER A 821 23.90 25.50 -11.89
C SER A 821 24.12 24.09 -12.44
N GLN A 822 24.73 23.23 -11.62
CA GLN A 822 25.15 21.86 -11.94
C GLN A 822 26.18 21.69 -13.07
N THR A 823 26.83 22.76 -13.54
CA THR A 823 27.83 22.67 -14.63
C THR A 823 29.23 22.28 -14.16
N ALA A 824 29.51 22.28 -12.86
CA ALA A 824 30.79 21.83 -12.29
C ALA A 824 30.65 20.74 -11.23
N THR A 825 31.78 20.10 -10.93
CA THR A 825 31.94 19.04 -9.94
C THR A 825 33.26 19.19 -9.20
N LEU A 826 33.28 18.73 -7.94
CA LEU A 826 34.52 18.60 -7.19
C LEU A 826 35.31 17.39 -7.64
N THR A 827 36.62 17.57 -7.77
CA THR A 827 37.57 16.51 -8.09
C THR A 827 38.77 16.57 -7.16
N SER A 828 39.34 15.42 -6.86
CA SER A 828 40.63 15.28 -6.18
C SER A 828 41.80 15.33 -7.17
N ASN A 829 41.54 15.46 -8.47
CA ASN A 829 42.57 15.52 -9.50
C ASN A 829 43.01 16.97 -9.72
N ASN A 830 44.29 17.25 -9.47
CA ASN A 830 44.85 18.59 -9.66
C ASN A 830 44.83 18.99 -11.15
N PRO A 831 44.11 20.05 -11.54
CA PRO A 831 43.99 20.47 -12.93
C PRO A 831 45.28 21.05 -13.51
N SER A 832 46.26 21.43 -12.69
CA SER A 832 47.59 21.87 -13.16
C SER A 832 48.36 20.76 -13.91
N ASN A 833 47.93 19.49 -13.79
CA ASN A 833 48.55 18.35 -14.48
C ASN A 833 47.84 17.96 -15.79
N LEU A 834 46.82 18.70 -16.24
CA LEU A 834 46.08 18.42 -17.49
C LEU A 834 46.81 18.91 -18.74
N SER A 835 48.14 18.80 -18.79
CA SER A 835 48.89 18.94 -20.03
C SER A 835 49.19 17.55 -20.62
N PHE A 836 48.63 17.28 -21.81
CA PHE A 836 48.88 16.12 -22.68
C PHE A 836 48.38 14.78 -22.09
N THR A 837 47.43 14.03 -22.64
CA THR A 837 47.08 13.75 -24.04
C THR A 837 45.64 13.25 -24.14
N SER A 838 44.97 13.71 -25.20
CA SER A 838 43.87 13.12 -25.97
C SER A 838 43.64 11.60 -25.83
N ALA A 839 42.36 11.16 -25.71
CA ALA A 839 41.55 10.70 -26.84
C ALA A 839 40.47 9.65 -26.46
N PHE A 840 39.28 9.84 -27.04
CA PHE A 840 38.23 8.86 -27.41
C PHE A 840 37.26 8.26 -26.35
N PHE A 841 35.99 8.62 -26.57
CA PHE A 841 34.69 8.04 -26.20
C PHE A 841 34.25 8.01 -24.72
#